data_AF-A0A069PUJ7-F1
#
_entry.id   AF-A0A069PUJ7-F1
#
_cell.length_a   1.000
_cell.length_b   1.000
_cell.length_c   1.000
_cell.angle_alpha   90.00
_cell.angle_beta   90.00
_cell.angle_gamma   90.00
#
_symmetry.space_group_name_H-M   'P 1'
#
loop_
_entity.id
_entity.type
_entity.pdbx_description
1 polymer ?
#
loop_
_entity_poly.entity_id
_entity_poly.type
_entity_poly.pdbx_seq_one_letter_code
_entity_poly.pdbx_strand_id
1 'polypeptide(L)'
;MNPRYEPAQPRLRAIAISASTLFVMAVVPALLTACGGDSDNGGTPAASVKVQGTVAGKYANVTVCSDANNNGVCDGGEATAKTDANGNFTLTATAANLPTVAVIAANTPYVDAQTGAAKTTTQAVVFRAPAASNTVLSPLTTEVVREMEAANIDQPTAAAKIAGRIGVSADQVLGDFTTVADATAKQALVTEANIDANGFALASTMVARGDVLPSTGKPMTLQQAEQAAFNLEGVPRFDNLFVIILENHTNSAIDGSPLAPKITALLDSGNRATNYYSTGQPSEPNYLALGSADDWGITDDSAWWCMPTGNTRDTPTDPLPKGASACNNATVHNIKNGRSMFSAMKKAGMTWAVYNESMNPGQDVRADGVADATIIATDNLNPSLQLPFPGGLYKTKHNNSMAFDDVRNDGEFFKENRTMGGGQWDAAILASPKRPADWDVDQLGTDLKTGNVATLNYLIPDQCDDMHSISVKDTTGTTVASDCAGNPIITRGDNYTDYLVKKIQASPLWHNTSKRVGIVITFDEGNGNYLGAASCCGWNANGTSVNGQLGETATVTQPIVNYNKGNKGNGPIIFGVLTNQPNAPVGIKDADDYSHFSFVRTMQDMFGLADPGIPTSYMNRSKYTQAFIAANLVSLPEFQGSFNPHYDAVRPMASVFALAK
;
A
#
# COMPACT_ATOMS: atom_id res chain seq x y z
N MET A 1 -48.35 -5.45 9.66
CA MET A 1 -48.27 -6.92 9.80
C MET A 1 -47.74 -7.50 8.51
N ASN A 2 -46.43 -7.77 8.43
CA ASN A 2 -45.75 -8.62 7.45
C ASN A 2 -44.24 -8.72 7.82
N PRO A 3 -43.47 -9.68 7.28
CA PRO A 3 -42.97 -10.83 8.02
C PRO A 3 -41.55 -10.64 8.60
N ARG A 4 -41.24 -11.47 9.61
CA ARG A 4 -39.95 -11.56 10.29
C ARG A 4 -38.88 -12.05 9.32
N TYR A 5 -37.80 -11.28 9.17
CA TYR A 5 -36.56 -11.70 8.54
C TYR A 5 -35.83 -12.65 9.50
N GLU A 6 -35.62 -13.90 9.09
CA GLU A 6 -34.66 -14.79 9.75
C GLU A 6 -33.23 -14.34 9.41
N PRO A 7 -32.28 -14.38 10.36
CA PRO A 7 -30.91 -13.99 10.10
C PRO A 7 -30.20 -15.06 9.26
N ALA A 8 -29.88 -14.72 8.01
CA ALA A 8 -28.99 -15.53 7.19
C ALA A 8 -27.57 -15.53 7.79
N GLN A 9 -26.98 -16.72 7.90
CA GLN A 9 -25.56 -16.91 8.22
C GLN A 9 -24.67 -16.14 7.24
N PRO A 10 -23.54 -15.55 7.68
CA PRO A 10 -22.73 -14.66 6.86
C PRO A 10 -22.08 -15.46 5.71
N ARG A 11 -22.59 -15.25 4.50
CA ARG A 11 -21.89 -15.64 3.27
C ARG A 11 -20.96 -14.49 2.89
N LEU A 12 -19.66 -14.77 2.82
CA LEU A 12 -18.68 -13.93 2.11
C LEU A 12 -19.28 -13.58 0.74
N ARG A 13 -19.46 -12.29 0.46
CA ARG A 13 -19.93 -11.84 -0.86
C ARG A 13 -18.87 -12.19 -1.91
N ALA A 14 -19.35 -12.78 -2.99
CA ALA A 14 -18.56 -13.21 -4.13
C ALA A 14 -17.96 -12.01 -4.86
N ILE A 15 -16.65 -12.05 -5.09
CA ILE A 15 -16.03 -11.42 -6.27
C ILE A 15 -15.63 -12.58 -7.18
N ALA A 16 -16.10 -12.53 -8.42
CA ALA A 16 -15.84 -13.54 -9.42
C ALA A 16 -14.33 -13.58 -9.69
N ILE A 17 -13.69 -14.69 -9.35
CA ILE A 17 -12.49 -15.11 -10.08
C ILE A 17 -13.01 -15.41 -11.48
N SER A 18 -12.59 -14.65 -12.49
CA SER A 18 -12.95 -14.86 -13.88
C SER A 18 -12.56 -16.30 -14.25
N ALA A 19 -13.57 -17.18 -14.27
CA ALA A 19 -13.45 -18.55 -14.72
C ALA A 19 -13.35 -18.54 -16.24
N SER A 20 -12.17 -18.20 -16.77
CA SER A 20 -11.91 -18.32 -18.19
C SER A 20 -11.32 -19.69 -18.50
N THR A 21 -12.13 -20.47 -19.23
CA THR A 21 -11.85 -21.76 -19.89
C THR A 21 -11.71 -23.01 -19.03
N LEU A 22 -12.89 -23.56 -18.69
CA LEU A 22 -13.08 -24.99 -18.50
C LEU A 22 -12.78 -25.70 -19.84
N PHE A 23 -11.60 -26.30 -19.99
CA PHE A 23 -11.31 -27.21 -21.11
C PHE A 23 -11.09 -28.62 -20.56
N VAL A 24 -11.89 -29.54 -21.06
CA VAL A 24 -11.73 -30.98 -20.87
C VAL A 24 -10.35 -31.36 -21.39
N MET A 25 -9.41 -31.72 -20.50
CA MET A 25 -8.19 -32.40 -20.92
C MET A 25 -8.60 -33.72 -21.57
N ALA A 26 -8.43 -33.79 -22.90
CA ALA A 26 -8.40 -35.06 -23.60
C ALA A 26 -7.16 -35.82 -23.09
N VAL A 27 -7.40 -36.84 -22.26
CA VAL A 27 -6.40 -37.85 -21.93
C VAL A 27 -6.02 -38.54 -23.23
N VAL A 28 -4.81 -38.31 -23.72
CA VAL A 28 -4.20 -39.15 -24.76
C VAL A 28 -3.64 -40.37 -24.04
N PRO A 29 -4.20 -41.59 -24.21
CA PRO A 29 -3.58 -42.77 -23.66
C PRO A 29 -2.34 -43.08 -24.50
N ALA A 30 -1.16 -42.96 -23.91
CA ALA A 30 0.04 -43.54 -24.46
C ALA A 30 -0.16 -45.06 -24.57
N LEU A 31 -0.17 -45.57 -25.80
CA LEU A 31 -0.21 -46.98 -26.12
C LEU A 31 1.03 -47.66 -25.52
N LEU A 32 0.88 -48.31 -24.37
CA LEU A 32 1.78 -49.38 -23.95
C LEU A 32 1.40 -50.64 -24.73
N THR A 33 2.24 -51.01 -25.70
CA THR A 33 2.27 -52.37 -26.24
C THR A 33 2.71 -53.34 -25.16
N ALA A 34 1.75 -54.01 -24.52
CA ALA A 34 2.00 -55.19 -23.71
C ALA A 34 1.93 -56.43 -24.63
N CYS A 35 3.09 -56.93 -25.04
CA CYS A 35 3.25 -58.34 -25.40
C CYS A 35 3.66 -59.11 -24.15
N GLY A 36 2.95 -60.21 -23.88
CA GLY A 36 3.23 -61.10 -22.76
C GLY A 36 4.57 -61.84 -22.89
N GLY A 37 5.09 -62.25 -21.73
CA GLY A 37 6.28 -63.09 -21.61
C GLY A 37 6.75 -63.15 -20.16
N ASP A 38 6.30 -64.18 -19.46
CA ASP A 38 6.77 -64.60 -18.14
C ASP A 38 8.25 -65.02 -18.20
N SER A 39 9.14 -64.34 -17.47
CA SER A 39 10.32 -64.91 -16.78
C SER A 39 11.06 -63.86 -15.94
N ASP A 40 11.49 -64.27 -14.75
CA ASP A 40 12.32 -63.54 -13.78
C ASP A 40 13.36 -62.58 -14.38
N ASN A 41 13.29 -61.31 -13.98
CA ASN A 41 14.44 -60.42 -14.04
C ASN A 41 14.38 -59.43 -12.87
N GLY A 42 15.40 -59.48 -12.01
CA GLY A 42 15.62 -58.48 -10.99
C GLY A 42 15.63 -57.09 -11.62
N GLY A 43 14.59 -56.32 -11.37
CA GLY A 43 14.48 -54.95 -11.84
C GLY A 43 15.69 -54.18 -11.34
N THR A 44 16.54 -53.74 -12.27
CA THR A 44 17.53 -52.70 -11.99
C THR A 44 16.81 -51.56 -11.28
N PRO A 45 17.25 -51.14 -10.07
CA PRO A 45 16.66 -49.99 -9.40
C PRO A 45 16.61 -48.81 -10.36
N ALA A 46 15.47 -48.11 -10.42
CA ALA A 46 15.37 -46.87 -11.20
C ALA A 46 16.56 -45.97 -10.83
N ALA A 47 17.31 -45.53 -11.84
CA ALA A 47 18.54 -44.78 -11.61
C ALA A 47 18.23 -43.51 -10.80
N SER A 48 18.76 -43.43 -9.58
CA SER A 48 18.57 -42.27 -8.72
C SER A 48 19.50 -41.14 -9.17
N VAL A 49 18.98 -39.91 -9.17
CA VAL A 49 19.73 -38.71 -9.57
C VAL A 49 19.95 -37.83 -8.35
N LYS A 50 21.17 -37.30 -8.21
CA LYS A 50 21.48 -36.32 -7.18
C LYS A 50 21.17 -34.91 -7.68
N VAL A 51 20.25 -34.23 -6.99
CA VAL A 51 19.98 -32.80 -7.15
C VAL A 51 20.67 -32.08 -6.00
N GLN A 52 21.56 -31.14 -6.30
CA GLN A 52 22.28 -30.34 -5.31
C GLN A 52 21.88 -28.88 -5.46
N GLY A 53 21.61 -28.23 -4.34
CA GLY A 53 21.03 -26.91 -4.36
C GLY A 53 21.11 -26.19 -3.02
N THR A 54 20.44 -25.05 -2.94
CA THR A 54 20.38 -24.22 -1.75
C THR A 54 18.99 -23.62 -1.52
N VAL A 55 18.66 -23.40 -0.25
CA VAL A 55 17.57 -22.52 0.16
C VAL A 55 18.18 -21.14 0.45
N ALA A 56 17.95 -20.20 -0.46
CA ALA A 56 18.57 -18.87 -0.42
C ALA A 56 18.27 -18.16 0.91
N GLY A 57 19.28 -17.50 1.50
CA GLY A 57 19.19 -16.95 2.87
C GLY A 57 19.72 -17.87 3.97
N LYS A 58 20.37 -18.98 3.61
CA LYS A 58 21.04 -19.92 4.54
C LYS A 58 20.11 -20.51 5.60
N TYR A 59 18.90 -20.88 5.19
CA TYR A 59 17.96 -21.53 6.11
C TYR A 59 18.47 -22.92 6.52
N ALA A 60 18.80 -23.10 7.79
CA ALA A 60 19.39 -24.34 8.29
C ALA A 60 18.33 -25.35 8.75
N ASN A 61 18.61 -26.65 8.59
CA ASN A 61 17.74 -27.75 9.03
C ASN A 61 16.33 -27.76 8.40
N VAL A 62 16.18 -27.17 7.23
CA VAL A 62 14.94 -27.14 6.44
C VAL A 62 14.74 -28.46 5.74
N THR A 63 13.50 -28.96 5.71
CA THR A 63 13.15 -30.13 4.88
C THR A 63 13.01 -29.70 3.44
N VAL A 64 13.79 -30.30 2.54
CA VAL A 64 13.67 -30.14 1.09
C VAL A 64 13.22 -31.45 0.48
N CYS A 65 12.29 -31.42 -0.48
CA CYS A 65 11.80 -32.61 -1.16
C CYS A 65 11.67 -32.42 -2.67
N SER A 66 11.65 -33.54 -3.40
CA SER A 66 11.30 -33.59 -4.81
C SER A 66 9.79 -33.70 -4.92
N ASP A 67 9.13 -32.62 -5.30
CA ASP A 67 7.68 -32.50 -5.42
C ASP A 67 7.23 -33.09 -6.77
N ALA A 68 7.15 -34.43 -6.80
CA ALA A 68 6.96 -35.20 -8.03
C ALA A 68 5.51 -35.11 -8.54
N ASN A 69 4.56 -34.83 -7.64
CA ASN A 69 3.16 -34.62 -8.00
C ASN A 69 2.81 -33.12 -8.19
N ASN A 70 3.79 -32.23 -7.98
CA ASN A 70 3.70 -30.79 -8.16
C ASN A 70 2.53 -30.18 -7.36
N ASN A 71 2.40 -30.54 -6.09
CA ASN A 71 1.36 -30.02 -5.19
C ASN A 71 1.90 -29.04 -4.14
N GLY A 72 3.23 -28.83 -4.08
CA GLY A 72 3.89 -27.94 -3.14
C GLY A 72 4.05 -28.51 -1.72
N VAL A 73 3.84 -29.80 -1.51
CA VAL A 73 3.88 -30.48 -0.20
C VAL A 73 4.88 -31.64 -0.27
N CYS A 74 5.68 -31.82 0.78
CA CYS A 74 6.54 -33.00 0.86
C CYS A 74 5.74 -34.24 1.28
N ASP A 75 5.37 -35.06 0.32
CA ASP A 75 4.52 -36.23 0.51
C ASP A 75 5.27 -37.52 0.85
N GLY A 76 4.54 -38.48 1.40
CA GLY A 76 5.04 -39.84 1.62
C GLY A 76 5.40 -40.51 0.29
N GLY A 77 6.68 -40.86 0.11
CA GLY A 77 7.20 -41.48 -1.12
C GLY A 77 8.03 -40.53 -1.98
N GLU A 78 8.04 -39.24 -1.65
CA GLU A 78 8.94 -38.27 -2.26
C GLU A 78 10.32 -38.31 -1.61
N ALA A 79 11.36 -38.11 -2.43
CA ALA A 79 12.70 -37.97 -1.90
C ALA A 79 12.77 -36.74 -1.00
N THR A 80 13.44 -36.86 0.15
CA THR A 80 13.63 -35.75 1.09
C THR A 80 15.10 -35.63 1.52
N ALA A 81 15.49 -34.42 1.89
CA ALA A 81 16.79 -34.08 2.46
C ALA A 81 16.64 -32.95 3.49
N LYS A 82 17.69 -32.72 4.28
CA LYS A 82 17.80 -31.56 5.17
C LYS A 82 18.88 -30.62 4.66
N THR A 83 18.65 -29.31 4.82
CA THR A 83 19.69 -28.32 4.55
C THR A 83 20.76 -28.32 5.64
N ASP A 84 22.00 -28.05 5.25
CA ASP A 84 23.11 -27.78 6.16
C ASP A 84 23.03 -26.37 6.78
N ALA A 85 24.04 -25.98 7.57
CA ALA A 85 24.09 -24.66 8.21
C ALA A 85 24.20 -23.48 7.23
N ASN A 86 24.52 -23.74 5.96
CA ASN A 86 24.60 -22.75 4.90
C ASN A 86 23.37 -22.76 3.99
N GLY A 87 22.36 -23.59 4.29
CA GLY A 87 21.16 -23.74 3.46
C GLY A 87 21.31 -24.71 2.29
N ASN A 88 22.46 -25.38 2.14
CA ASN A 88 22.69 -26.29 1.03
C ASN A 88 22.08 -27.67 1.30
N PHE A 89 21.59 -28.34 0.25
CA PHE A 89 21.06 -29.71 0.34
C PHE A 89 21.59 -30.59 -0.78
N THR A 90 21.53 -31.91 -0.56
CA THR A 90 21.73 -32.93 -1.60
C THR A 90 20.57 -33.90 -1.54
N LEU A 91 19.73 -33.89 -2.57
CA LEU A 91 18.54 -34.71 -2.70
C LEU A 91 18.82 -35.88 -3.64
N THR A 92 18.39 -37.08 -3.28
CA THR A 92 18.48 -38.27 -4.15
C THR A 92 17.09 -38.57 -4.71
N ALA A 93 16.78 -38.00 -5.86
CA ALA A 93 15.47 -38.05 -6.51
C ALA A 93 15.39 -39.16 -7.57
N THR A 94 14.17 -39.42 -8.05
CA THR A 94 13.88 -40.41 -9.11
C THR A 94 14.12 -39.85 -10.52
N ALA A 95 14.20 -38.52 -10.66
CA ALA A 95 14.54 -37.84 -11.91
C ALA A 95 15.24 -36.49 -11.62
N ALA A 96 16.00 -35.99 -12.60
CA ALA A 96 16.78 -34.75 -12.48
C ALA A 96 15.91 -33.48 -12.50
N ASN A 97 14.81 -33.49 -13.25
CA ASN A 97 13.99 -32.32 -13.57
C ASN A 97 12.61 -32.42 -12.91
N LEU A 98 12.59 -32.62 -11.59
CA LEU A 98 11.38 -32.55 -10.79
C LEU A 98 11.33 -31.22 -10.04
N PRO A 99 10.15 -30.62 -9.83
CA PRO A 99 10.00 -29.50 -8.92
C PRO A 99 10.58 -29.83 -7.54
N THR A 100 11.06 -28.81 -6.84
CA THR A 100 11.54 -28.97 -5.47
C THR A 100 10.84 -28.01 -4.54
N VAL A 101 10.63 -28.46 -3.31
CA VAL A 101 9.93 -27.71 -2.27
C VAL A 101 10.78 -27.70 -1.01
N ALA A 102 10.84 -26.55 -0.33
CA ALA A 102 11.46 -26.35 0.96
C ALA A 102 10.38 -25.97 1.98
N VAL A 103 10.16 -26.83 2.97
CA VAL A 103 9.21 -26.60 4.06
C VAL A 103 9.95 -26.00 5.25
N ILE A 104 9.76 -24.70 5.47
CA ILE A 104 10.45 -23.91 6.48
C ILE A 104 9.49 -23.69 7.65
N ALA A 105 9.79 -24.27 8.81
CA ALA A 105 8.97 -24.08 10.00
C ALA A 105 9.13 -22.67 10.59
N ALA A 106 8.21 -22.26 11.46
CA ALA A 106 8.43 -21.11 12.33
C ALA A 106 9.65 -21.35 13.23
N ASN A 107 10.30 -20.28 13.68
CA ASN A 107 11.54 -20.29 14.47
C ASN A 107 12.74 -20.94 13.75
N THR A 108 12.72 -21.02 12.42
CA THR A 108 13.86 -21.51 11.64
C THR A 108 14.92 -20.41 11.51
N PRO A 109 16.20 -20.67 11.88
CA PRO A 109 17.28 -19.71 11.70
C PRO A 109 17.60 -19.45 10.22
N TYR A 110 17.85 -18.19 9.88
CA TYR A 110 18.30 -17.76 8.56
C TYR A 110 19.16 -16.49 8.66
N VAL A 111 19.77 -16.09 7.55
CA VAL A 111 20.52 -14.83 7.41
C VAL A 111 19.73 -13.89 6.52
N ASP A 112 19.38 -12.74 7.08
CA ASP A 112 18.68 -11.67 6.37
C ASP A 112 19.57 -11.10 5.27
N ALA A 113 19.11 -11.16 4.02
CA ALA A 113 19.93 -10.78 2.87
C ALA A 113 20.17 -9.26 2.75
N GLN A 114 19.33 -8.45 3.41
CA GLN A 114 19.44 -6.99 3.40
C GLN A 114 20.46 -6.48 4.43
N THR A 115 20.39 -7.04 5.64
CA THR A 115 21.18 -6.57 6.80
C THR A 115 22.37 -7.47 7.13
N GLY A 116 22.39 -8.70 6.61
CA GLY A 116 23.35 -9.73 7.01
C GLY A 116 23.14 -10.28 8.42
N ALA A 117 22.08 -9.85 9.12
CA ALA A 117 21.80 -10.26 10.49
C ALA A 117 21.24 -11.69 10.54
N ALA A 118 21.64 -12.45 11.57
CA ALA A 118 20.98 -13.70 11.90
C ALA A 118 19.57 -13.42 12.42
N LYS A 119 18.57 -14.07 11.84
CA LYS A 119 17.15 -13.94 12.20
C LYS A 119 16.51 -15.32 12.33
N THR A 120 15.31 -15.35 12.89
CA THR A 120 14.45 -16.54 12.91
C THR A 120 13.13 -16.22 12.23
N THR A 121 12.58 -17.18 11.49
CA THR A 121 11.25 -17.04 10.91
C THR A 121 10.20 -16.88 12.00
N THR A 122 9.27 -15.95 11.84
CA THR A 122 8.15 -15.76 12.78
C THR A 122 6.97 -16.68 12.47
N GLN A 123 6.83 -17.05 11.19
CA GLN A 123 5.79 -17.93 10.68
C GLN A 123 6.43 -19.05 9.84
N ALA A 124 5.69 -20.13 9.62
CA ALA A 124 6.07 -21.13 8.65
C ALA A 124 5.95 -20.55 7.23
N VAL A 125 6.81 -21.00 6.32
CA VAL A 125 6.79 -20.60 4.92
C VAL A 125 7.23 -21.77 4.04
N VAL A 126 6.68 -21.85 2.84
CA VAL A 126 7.10 -22.83 1.84
C VAL A 126 7.75 -22.09 0.68
N PHE A 127 8.94 -22.51 0.28
CA PHE A 127 9.55 -22.06 -0.97
C PHE A 127 9.53 -23.18 -2.00
N ARG A 128 9.28 -22.82 -3.25
CA ARG A 128 9.15 -23.72 -4.40
C ARG A 128 10.12 -23.30 -5.48
N ALA A 129 10.56 -24.28 -6.27
CA ALA A 129 11.37 -24.02 -7.46
C ALA A 129 10.87 -24.86 -8.64
N PRO A 130 10.83 -24.28 -9.85
CA PRO A 130 10.29 -24.97 -11.02
C PRO A 130 11.21 -26.12 -11.43
N ALA A 131 10.64 -27.17 -12.04
CA ALA A 131 11.38 -28.35 -12.50
C ALA A 131 12.64 -28.06 -13.34
N ALA A 132 12.58 -27.02 -14.17
CA ALA A 132 13.69 -26.60 -15.05
C ALA A 132 14.81 -25.84 -14.31
N SER A 133 14.60 -25.40 -13.07
CA SER A 133 15.56 -24.65 -12.25
C SER A 133 15.37 -24.99 -10.77
N ASN A 134 15.49 -26.28 -10.45
CA ASN A 134 15.14 -26.87 -9.15
C ASN A 134 16.28 -26.85 -8.11
N THR A 135 17.34 -26.09 -8.35
CA THR A 135 18.53 -26.07 -7.48
C THR A 135 18.56 -24.88 -6.53
N VAL A 136 17.73 -23.86 -6.73
CA VAL A 136 17.62 -22.71 -5.83
C VAL A 136 16.17 -22.60 -5.39
N LEU A 137 15.93 -22.63 -4.08
CA LEU A 137 14.62 -22.34 -3.51
C LEU A 137 14.69 -20.99 -2.80
N SER A 138 13.87 -20.05 -3.23
CA SER A 138 13.81 -18.70 -2.72
C SER A 138 12.38 -18.16 -2.82
N PRO A 139 12.08 -17.01 -2.19
CA PRO A 139 10.83 -16.30 -2.46
C PRO A 139 10.62 -16.03 -3.97
N LEU A 140 11.68 -15.61 -4.67
CA LEU A 140 11.61 -15.29 -6.11
C LEU A 140 11.31 -16.51 -6.98
N THR A 141 11.93 -17.66 -6.72
CA THR A 141 11.62 -18.89 -7.48
C THR A 141 10.22 -19.40 -7.18
N THR A 142 9.73 -19.16 -5.97
CA THR A 142 8.35 -19.48 -5.57
C THR A 142 7.37 -18.58 -6.33
N GLU A 143 7.70 -17.29 -6.49
CA GLU A 143 6.91 -16.38 -7.31
C GLU A 143 6.90 -16.79 -8.78
N VAL A 144 8.03 -17.25 -9.33
CA VAL A 144 8.08 -17.83 -10.69
C VAL A 144 7.08 -18.97 -10.82
N VAL A 145 7.06 -19.92 -9.88
CA VAL A 145 6.10 -21.04 -9.92
C VAL A 145 4.65 -20.53 -9.80
N ARG A 146 4.38 -19.61 -8.86
CA ARG A 146 3.06 -19.00 -8.69
C ARG A 146 2.59 -18.31 -9.97
N GLU A 147 3.48 -17.62 -10.68
CA GLU A 147 3.17 -16.91 -11.93
C GLU A 147 2.95 -17.88 -13.10
N MET A 148 3.73 -18.96 -13.19
CA MET A 148 3.50 -20.04 -14.15
C MET A 148 2.08 -20.63 -13.97
N GLU A 149 1.68 -20.89 -12.73
CA GLU A 149 0.36 -21.42 -12.39
C GLU A 149 -0.77 -20.41 -12.65
N ALA A 150 -0.58 -19.15 -12.26
CA ALA A 150 -1.59 -18.10 -12.38
C ALA A 150 -1.90 -17.74 -13.83
N ALA A 151 -0.87 -17.63 -14.66
CA ALA A 151 -0.97 -17.20 -16.05
C ALA A 151 -0.96 -18.37 -17.05
N ASN A 152 -0.74 -19.60 -16.58
CA ASN A 152 -0.58 -20.80 -17.42
C ASN A 152 0.52 -20.58 -18.49
N ILE A 153 1.71 -20.19 -18.04
CA ILE A 153 2.87 -19.88 -18.89
C ILE A 153 4.08 -20.74 -18.48
N ASP A 154 5.07 -20.82 -19.38
CA ASP A 154 6.30 -21.55 -19.09
C ASP A 154 7.23 -20.78 -18.14
N GLN A 155 8.22 -21.51 -17.60
CA GLN A 155 9.19 -20.98 -16.64
C GLN A 155 9.99 -19.79 -17.21
N PRO A 156 10.56 -19.86 -18.43
CA PRO A 156 11.30 -18.73 -18.99
C PRO A 156 10.45 -17.46 -19.11
N THR A 157 9.18 -17.58 -19.53
CA THR A 157 8.27 -16.43 -19.65
C THR A 157 7.93 -15.85 -18.28
N ALA A 158 7.64 -16.69 -17.28
CA ALA A 158 7.35 -16.24 -15.92
C ALA A 158 8.57 -15.53 -15.29
N ALA A 159 9.77 -16.10 -15.41
CA ALA A 159 11.00 -15.50 -14.90
C ALA A 159 11.32 -14.18 -15.61
N ALA A 160 11.15 -14.11 -16.94
CA ALA A 160 11.35 -12.87 -17.70
C ALA A 160 10.36 -11.77 -17.29
N LYS A 161 9.11 -12.12 -16.94
CA LYS A 161 8.10 -11.17 -16.47
C LYS A 161 8.49 -10.55 -15.12
N ILE A 162 8.88 -11.38 -14.15
CA ILE A 162 9.34 -10.92 -12.84
C ILE A 162 10.63 -10.10 -12.99
N ALA A 163 11.58 -10.59 -13.79
CA ALA A 163 12.85 -9.91 -14.08
C ALA A 163 12.63 -8.52 -14.68
N GLY A 164 11.73 -8.40 -15.67
CA GLY A 164 11.33 -7.12 -16.27
C GLY A 164 10.59 -6.20 -15.30
N ARG A 165 9.82 -6.75 -14.34
CA ARG A 165 9.15 -5.98 -13.29
C ARG A 165 10.14 -5.31 -12.34
N ILE A 166 11.19 -6.01 -11.93
CA ILE A 166 12.14 -5.50 -10.92
C ILE A 166 13.47 -4.99 -11.51
N GLY A 167 13.65 -5.06 -12.83
CA GLY A 167 14.79 -4.47 -13.54
C GLY A 167 16.07 -5.30 -13.45
N VAL A 168 15.97 -6.63 -13.46
CA VAL A 168 17.09 -7.59 -13.35
C VAL A 168 17.04 -8.63 -14.47
N SER A 169 17.97 -9.59 -14.52
CA SER A 169 17.92 -10.71 -15.47
C SER A 169 17.08 -11.88 -14.95
N ALA A 170 16.52 -12.69 -15.87
CA ALA A 170 15.79 -13.92 -15.50
C ALA A 170 16.67 -14.91 -14.72
N ASP A 171 17.95 -15.01 -15.07
CA ASP A 171 18.93 -15.84 -14.35
C ASP A 171 19.13 -15.37 -12.90
N GLN A 172 19.08 -14.06 -12.66
CA GLN A 172 19.17 -13.50 -11.31
C GLN A 172 17.91 -13.81 -10.48
N VAL A 173 16.72 -13.85 -11.10
CA VAL A 173 15.46 -14.24 -10.43
C VAL A 173 15.47 -15.72 -10.04
N LEU A 174 16.01 -16.59 -10.90
CA LEU A 174 16.08 -18.04 -10.67
C LEU A 174 17.29 -18.45 -9.81
N GLY A 175 18.30 -17.58 -9.70
CA GLY A 175 19.53 -17.83 -8.96
C GLY A 175 19.46 -17.46 -7.48
N ASP A 176 20.57 -17.71 -6.78
CA ASP A 176 20.71 -17.26 -5.38
C ASP A 176 20.96 -15.75 -5.34
N PHE A 177 19.89 -15.00 -5.14
CA PHE A 177 19.90 -13.54 -5.07
C PHE A 177 20.85 -12.97 -3.99
N THR A 178 21.22 -13.76 -2.98
CA THR A 178 22.14 -13.31 -1.92
C THR A 178 23.58 -13.16 -2.41
N THR A 179 23.92 -13.82 -3.52
CA THR A 179 25.27 -13.88 -4.11
C THR A 179 25.48 -12.90 -5.26
N VAL A 180 24.45 -12.14 -5.65
CA VAL A 180 24.53 -11.16 -6.75
C VAL A 180 25.53 -10.05 -6.40
N ALA A 181 26.48 -9.81 -7.30
CA ALA A 181 27.56 -8.84 -7.08
C ALA A 181 27.15 -7.39 -7.36
N ASP A 182 26.28 -7.17 -8.36
CA ASP A 182 25.78 -5.83 -8.68
C ASP A 182 24.87 -5.32 -7.56
N ALA A 183 25.22 -4.19 -6.95
CA ALA A 183 24.55 -3.70 -5.75
C ALA A 183 23.10 -3.28 -6.03
N THR A 184 22.84 -2.69 -7.20
CA THR A 184 21.49 -2.25 -7.59
C THR A 184 20.58 -3.44 -7.85
N ALA A 185 21.03 -4.42 -8.64
CA ALA A 185 20.30 -5.64 -8.90
C ALA A 185 20.08 -6.45 -7.61
N LYS A 186 21.11 -6.56 -6.75
CA LYS A 186 20.98 -7.22 -5.45
C LYS A 186 19.92 -6.53 -4.58
N GLN A 187 19.93 -5.20 -4.51
CA GLN A 187 18.93 -4.45 -3.74
C GLN A 187 17.51 -4.70 -4.29
N ALA A 188 17.32 -4.67 -5.61
CA ALA A 188 16.02 -4.95 -6.22
C ALA A 188 15.52 -6.37 -5.90
N LEU A 189 16.38 -7.38 -6.03
CA LEU A 189 16.05 -8.77 -5.72
C LEU A 189 15.75 -8.99 -4.24
N VAL A 190 16.55 -8.40 -3.33
CA VAL A 190 16.36 -8.52 -1.88
C VAL A 190 15.05 -7.86 -1.45
N THR A 191 14.75 -6.65 -1.97
CA THR A 191 13.49 -5.97 -1.70
C THR A 191 12.31 -6.83 -2.15
N GLU A 192 12.34 -7.34 -3.38
CA GLU A 192 11.25 -8.18 -3.89
C GLU A 192 11.12 -9.49 -3.10
N ALA A 193 12.23 -10.17 -2.82
CA ALA A 193 12.23 -11.41 -2.06
C ALA A 193 11.64 -11.25 -0.65
N ASN A 194 11.89 -10.11 0.02
CA ASN A 194 11.30 -9.82 1.32
C ASN A 194 9.78 -9.65 1.25
N ILE A 195 9.29 -8.96 0.22
CA ILE A 195 7.84 -8.77 0.01
C ILE A 195 7.19 -10.12 -0.27
N ASP A 196 7.78 -10.90 -1.17
CA ASP A 196 7.28 -12.23 -1.55
C ASP A 196 7.27 -13.20 -0.36
N ALA A 197 8.32 -13.19 0.46
CA ALA A 197 8.41 -14.04 1.65
C ALA A 197 7.25 -13.79 2.63
N ASN A 198 6.84 -12.53 2.80
CA ASN A 198 5.68 -12.19 3.63
C ASN A 198 4.38 -12.77 3.05
N GLY A 199 4.19 -12.67 1.73
CA GLY A 199 3.04 -13.27 1.04
C GLY A 199 2.99 -14.79 1.16
N PHE A 200 4.12 -15.47 0.98
CA PHE A 200 4.20 -16.93 1.11
C PHE A 200 4.07 -17.43 2.55
N ALA A 201 4.51 -16.65 3.54
CA ALA A 201 4.25 -16.92 4.94
C ALA A 201 2.75 -16.81 5.27
N LEU A 202 2.06 -15.80 4.70
CA LEU A 202 0.61 -15.67 4.82
C LEU A 202 -0.11 -16.85 4.14
N ALA A 203 0.31 -17.26 2.94
CA ALA A 203 -0.25 -18.43 2.26
C ALA A 203 -0.12 -19.71 3.11
N SER A 204 1.05 -19.93 3.70
CA SER A 204 1.29 -21.06 4.60
C SER A 204 0.41 -20.99 5.86
N THR A 205 0.19 -19.79 6.38
CA THR A 205 -0.73 -19.54 7.51
C THR A 205 -2.18 -19.85 7.15
N MET A 206 -2.65 -19.44 5.96
CA MET A 206 -4.00 -19.74 5.47
C MET A 206 -4.24 -21.26 5.37
N VAL A 207 -3.28 -22.01 4.82
CA VAL A 207 -3.37 -23.48 4.74
C VAL A 207 -3.39 -24.10 6.13
N ALA A 208 -2.47 -23.70 7.02
CA ALA A 208 -2.38 -24.23 8.37
C ALA A 208 -3.65 -23.95 9.21
N ARG A 209 -4.29 -22.81 8.97
CA ARG A 209 -5.57 -22.42 9.60
C ARG A 209 -6.77 -23.17 9.02
N GLY A 210 -6.62 -23.80 7.85
CA GLY A 210 -7.71 -24.48 7.16
C GLY A 210 -8.66 -23.51 6.45
N ASP A 211 -8.14 -22.35 6.03
CA ASP A 211 -8.93 -21.38 5.28
C ASP A 211 -9.48 -22.02 3.99
N VAL A 212 -10.72 -21.63 3.64
CA VAL A 212 -11.46 -22.25 2.55
C VAL A 212 -11.59 -21.30 1.36
N LEU A 213 -11.62 -21.87 0.15
CA LEU A 213 -11.97 -21.10 -1.04
C LEU A 213 -13.43 -20.62 -0.95
N PRO A 214 -13.70 -19.32 -1.09
CA PRO A 214 -15.08 -18.80 -1.03
C PRO A 214 -16.00 -19.44 -2.09
N SER A 215 -15.47 -19.79 -3.26
CA SER A 215 -16.22 -20.36 -4.38
C SER A 215 -16.67 -21.81 -4.16
N THR A 216 -15.97 -22.58 -3.33
CA THR A 216 -16.23 -24.02 -3.15
C THR A 216 -16.46 -24.44 -1.71
N GLY A 217 -16.09 -23.61 -0.73
CA GLY A 217 -16.11 -23.93 0.69
C GLY A 217 -15.12 -25.02 1.11
N LYS A 218 -14.20 -25.44 0.22
CA LYS A 218 -13.18 -26.46 0.51
C LYS A 218 -11.90 -25.82 1.02
N PRO A 219 -11.14 -26.50 1.90
CA PRO A 219 -9.81 -26.05 2.32
C PRO A 219 -8.92 -25.74 1.12
N MET A 220 -8.18 -24.63 1.20
CA MET A 220 -7.24 -24.22 0.16
C MET A 220 -6.06 -25.20 0.09
N THR A 221 -5.65 -25.53 -1.14
CA THR A 221 -4.31 -26.09 -1.37
C THR A 221 -3.25 -24.99 -1.19
N LEU A 222 -1.97 -25.36 -1.06
CA LEU A 222 -0.89 -24.37 -0.99
C LEU A 222 -0.90 -23.42 -2.18
N GLN A 223 -0.97 -23.96 -3.40
CA GLN A 223 -1.04 -23.15 -4.64
C GLN A 223 -2.19 -22.14 -4.60
N GLN A 224 -3.37 -22.56 -4.14
CA GLN A 224 -4.53 -21.66 -4.03
C GLN A 224 -4.31 -20.57 -2.99
N ALA A 225 -3.73 -20.91 -1.84
CA ALA A 225 -3.40 -19.96 -0.79
C ALA A 225 -2.34 -18.95 -1.25
N GLU A 226 -1.36 -19.38 -2.04
CA GLU A 226 -0.35 -18.48 -2.62
C GLU A 226 -0.98 -17.52 -3.63
N GLN A 227 -1.96 -17.94 -4.44
CA GLN A 227 -2.70 -16.99 -5.28
C GLN A 227 -3.52 -16.00 -4.43
N ALA A 228 -4.18 -16.49 -3.37
CA ALA A 228 -4.98 -15.65 -2.49
C ALA A 228 -4.15 -14.61 -1.73
N ALA A 229 -2.95 -14.98 -1.26
CA ALA A 229 -2.08 -14.10 -0.48
C ALA A 229 -1.57 -12.86 -1.26
N PHE A 230 -1.59 -12.90 -2.60
CA PHE A 230 -1.18 -11.79 -3.47
C PHE A 230 -2.38 -11.07 -4.13
N ASN A 231 -3.60 -11.44 -3.72
CA ASN A 231 -4.85 -10.84 -4.18
C ASN A 231 -5.89 -10.83 -3.03
N LEU A 232 -5.48 -10.32 -1.88
CA LEU A 232 -6.26 -10.35 -0.65
C LEU A 232 -7.58 -9.60 -0.81
N GLU A 233 -8.69 -10.28 -0.51
CA GLU A 233 -10.05 -9.74 -0.68
C GLU A 233 -10.34 -9.19 -2.09
N GLY A 234 -9.61 -9.68 -3.11
CA GLY A 234 -9.74 -9.23 -4.49
C GLY A 234 -9.00 -7.93 -4.79
N VAL A 235 -8.23 -7.39 -3.85
CA VAL A 235 -7.34 -6.24 -4.07
C VAL A 235 -6.02 -6.75 -4.64
N PRO A 236 -5.68 -6.40 -5.90
CA PRO A 236 -4.42 -6.83 -6.48
C PRO A 236 -3.25 -6.07 -5.87
N ARG A 237 -2.10 -6.73 -5.72
CA ARG A 237 -0.83 -6.06 -5.38
C ARG A 237 -0.42 -5.08 -6.47
N PHE A 238 -0.14 -3.84 -6.08
CA PHE A 238 0.57 -2.84 -6.89
C PHE A 238 2.04 -2.76 -6.46
N ASP A 239 2.91 -2.44 -7.42
CA ASP A 239 4.33 -2.19 -7.16
C ASP A 239 4.57 -0.76 -6.66
N ASN A 240 3.80 0.20 -7.21
CA ASN A 240 3.89 1.61 -6.88
C ASN A 240 2.48 2.22 -6.91
N LEU A 241 2.12 2.93 -5.83
CA LEU A 241 0.88 3.70 -5.74
C LEU A 241 1.23 5.17 -5.52
N PHE A 242 0.71 6.05 -6.37
CA PHE A 242 0.76 7.50 -6.21
C PHE A 242 -0.61 7.97 -5.72
N VAL A 243 -0.65 8.81 -4.70
CA VAL A 243 -1.88 9.35 -4.12
C VAL A 243 -1.79 10.87 -4.15
N ILE A 244 -2.48 11.48 -5.10
CA ILE A 244 -2.62 12.94 -5.16
C ILE A 244 -3.75 13.34 -4.20
N ILE A 245 -3.41 14.13 -3.19
CA ILE A 245 -4.35 14.66 -2.21
C ILE A 245 -4.54 16.15 -2.50
N LEU A 246 -5.77 16.51 -2.86
CA LEU A 246 -6.23 17.88 -3.04
C LEU A 246 -7.05 18.32 -1.82
N GLU A 247 -7.46 19.57 -1.78
CA GLU A 247 -8.04 20.19 -0.59
C GLU A 247 -9.50 20.64 -0.78
N ASN A 248 -10.31 20.42 0.26
CA ASN A 248 -11.51 21.22 0.54
C ASN A 248 -12.55 21.33 -0.61
N HIS A 249 -12.94 20.23 -1.27
CA HIS A 249 -13.99 20.26 -2.30
C HIS A 249 -14.88 19.00 -2.29
N THR A 250 -16.21 19.22 -2.29
CA THR A 250 -17.16 18.12 -2.55
C THR A 250 -17.07 17.67 -3.99
N ASN A 251 -17.46 16.42 -4.27
CA ASN A 251 -17.47 15.88 -5.62
C ASN A 251 -18.24 16.78 -6.62
N SER A 252 -19.35 17.38 -6.19
CA SER A 252 -20.20 18.27 -6.99
C SER A 252 -19.53 19.60 -7.40
N ALA A 253 -18.46 20.01 -6.72
CA ALA A 253 -17.69 21.19 -7.09
C ALA A 253 -16.67 20.89 -8.21
N ILE A 254 -16.35 19.61 -8.41
CA ILE A 254 -15.25 19.15 -9.28
C ILE A 254 -15.76 18.32 -10.46
N ASP A 255 -16.44 17.17 -10.21
CA ASP A 255 -16.91 16.24 -11.26
C ASP A 255 -17.95 16.91 -12.16
N GLY A 256 -17.60 17.13 -13.43
CA GLY A 256 -18.44 17.82 -14.42
C GLY A 256 -18.39 19.35 -14.35
N SER A 257 -17.56 19.93 -13.47
CA SER A 257 -17.38 21.38 -13.39
C SER A 257 -16.61 21.92 -14.60
N PRO A 258 -17.03 23.05 -15.22
CA PRO A 258 -16.26 23.68 -16.28
C PRO A 258 -14.93 24.27 -15.79
N LEU A 259 -14.74 24.38 -14.47
CA LEU A 259 -13.49 24.83 -13.86
C LEU A 259 -12.49 23.69 -13.63
N ALA A 260 -12.95 22.43 -13.62
CA ALA A 260 -12.11 21.23 -13.45
C ALA A 260 -12.32 20.19 -14.57
N PRO A 261 -12.20 20.58 -15.85
CA PRO A 261 -12.43 19.66 -16.96
C PRO A 261 -11.41 18.52 -17.05
N LYS A 262 -10.18 18.71 -16.56
CA LYS A 262 -9.12 17.70 -16.68
C LYS A 262 -9.28 16.60 -15.65
N ILE A 263 -9.54 16.95 -14.39
CA ILE A 263 -9.88 15.98 -13.34
C ILE A 263 -11.11 15.18 -13.77
N THR A 264 -12.15 15.83 -14.30
CA THR A 264 -13.33 15.12 -14.85
C THR A 264 -12.92 14.10 -15.92
N ALA A 265 -12.08 14.51 -16.88
CA ALA A 265 -11.58 13.61 -17.93
C ALA A 265 -10.75 12.43 -17.36
N LEU A 266 -9.92 12.69 -16.34
CA LEU A 266 -9.16 11.64 -15.65
C LEU A 266 -10.10 10.64 -14.97
N LEU A 267 -11.12 11.11 -14.26
CA LEU A 267 -12.14 10.26 -13.62
C LEU A 267 -12.91 9.40 -14.63
N ASP A 268 -13.25 9.96 -15.80
CA ASP A 268 -13.94 9.23 -16.86
C ASP A 268 -13.04 8.22 -17.59
N SER A 269 -11.72 8.45 -17.59
CA SER A 269 -10.74 7.51 -18.16
C SER A 269 -10.32 6.38 -17.21
N GLY A 270 -10.60 6.53 -15.92
CA GLY A 270 -10.23 5.59 -14.87
C GLY A 270 -11.43 4.85 -14.26
N ASN A 271 -11.23 4.35 -13.06
CA ASN A 271 -12.29 3.83 -12.18
C ASN A 271 -12.51 4.81 -11.03
N ARG A 272 -13.71 4.83 -10.46
CA ARG A 272 -14.03 5.74 -9.35
C ARG A 272 -14.99 5.14 -8.35
N ALA A 273 -14.83 5.53 -7.09
CA ALA A 273 -15.87 5.37 -6.08
C ALA A 273 -16.79 6.59 -6.13
N THR A 274 -18.10 6.38 -6.27
CA THR A 274 -19.06 7.50 -6.35
C THR A 274 -19.51 7.99 -4.98
N ASN A 275 -19.36 7.16 -3.94
CA ASN A 275 -19.71 7.45 -2.55
C ASN A 275 -18.47 7.32 -1.65
N TYR A 276 -17.57 8.31 -1.72
CA TYR A 276 -16.37 8.36 -0.88
C TYR A 276 -16.44 9.55 0.08
N TYR A 277 -16.30 9.31 1.38
CA TYR A 277 -16.48 10.30 2.44
C TYR A 277 -15.17 10.55 3.20
N SER A 278 -14.89 11.80 3.54
CA SER A 278 -13.80 12.15 4.44
C SER A 278 -14.18 11.96 5.91
N THR A 279 -13.21 12.08 6.81
CA THR A 279 -13.43 11.96 8.25
C THR A 279 -14.01 13.21 8.90
N GLY A 280 -13.95 14.37 8.24
CA GLY A 280 -14.67 15.61 8.59
C GLY A 280 -13.82 16.85 8.35
N GLN A 281 -13.89 17.83 9.26
CA GLN A 281 -13.07 19.05 9.26
C GLN A 281 -12.52 19.33 10.66
N PRO A 282 -11.29 19.88 10.80
CA PRO A 282 -10.42 20.40 9.74
C PRO A 282 -9.52 19.34 9.06
N SER A 283 -8.63 19.79 8.16
CA SER A 283 -7.80 18.98 7.26
C SER A 283 -6.83 18.02 7.94
N GLU A 284 -6.08 18.43 8.98
CA GLU A 284 -5.03 17.59 9.60
C GLU A 284 -5.54 16.18 9.99
N PRO A 285 -6.68 16.03 10.69
CA PRO A 285 -7.34 14.75 10.91
C PRO A 285 -7.53 13.86 9.67
N ASN A 286 -7.85 14.42 8.50
CA ASN A 286 -8.06 13.65 7.28
C ASN A 286 -6.74 13.08 6.72
N TYR A 287 -5.64 13.84 6.80
CA TYR A 287 -4.31 13.33 6.48
C TYR A 287 -3.91 12.17 7.42
N LEU A 288 -4.23 12.28 8.71
CA LEU A 288 -3.99 11.20 9.66
C LEU A 288 -4.87 9.98 9.40
N ALA A 289 -6.13 10.20 9.04
CA ALA A 289 -7.04 9.14 8.63
C ALA A 289 -6.52 8.37 7.41
N LEU A 290 -5.97 9.09 6.42
CA LEU A 290 -5.32 8.51 5.23
C LEU A 290 -3.99 7.82 5.53
N GLY A 291 -3.31 8.18 6.63
CA GLY A 291 -2.04 7.59 7.06
C GLY A 291 -2.17 6.47 8.10
N SER A 292 -3.29 6.38 8.83
CA SER A 292 -3.41 5.48 9.99
C SER A 292 -4.81 4.93 10.27
N ALA A 293 -5.80 5.24 9.43
CA ALA A 293 -7.21 4.90 9.64
C ALA A 293 -7.77 5.34 11.00
N ASP A 294 -7.31 6.50 11.48
CA ASP A 294 -7.72 7.12 12.73
C ASP A 294 -7.36 8.61 12.71
N ASP A 295 -8.13 9.47 13.41
CA ASP A 295 -7.79 10.88 13.61
C ASP A 295 -7.09 11.14 14.95
N TRP A 296 -6.98 10.11 15.80
CA TRP A 296 -6.34 10.19 17.10
C TRP A 296 -6.91 11.27 18.03
N GLY A 297 -8.17 11.65 17.83
CA GLY A 297 -8.85 12.68 18.62
C GLY A 297 -8.31 14.09 18.39
N ILE A 298 -7.58 14.30 17.30
CA ILE A 298 -7.17 15.63 16.83
C ILE A 298 -8.40 16.32 16.23
N THR A 299 -8.60 17.58 16.59
CA THR A 299 -9.82 18.36 16.27
C THR A 299 -9.50 19.76 15.75
N ASP A 300 -8.22 20.05 15.54
CA ASP A 300 -7.71 21.33 15.09
C ASP A 300 -6.42 21.12 14.26
N ASP A 301 -5.84 22.21 13.74
CA ASP A 301 -4.72 22.22 12.79
C ASP A 301 -3.42 22.79 13.43
N SER A 302 -3.14 22.43 14.68
CA SER A 302 -1.95 22.92 15.38
C SER A 302 -0.66 22.21 14.95
N ALA A 303 0.49 22.77 15.33
CA ALA A 303 1.77 22.16 15.00
C ALA A 303 1.91 20.76 15.62
N TRP A 304 2.63 19.85 14.93
CA TRP A 304 2.78 18.44 15.32
C TRP A 304 3.36 18.22 16.74
N TRP A 305 4.01 19.23 17.32
CA TRP A 305 4.54 19.16 18.69
C TRP A 305 3.58 19.71 19.76
N CYS A 306 2.39 20.17 19.39
CA CYS A 306 1.39 20.69 20.31
C CYS A 306 0.67 19.56 21.04
N MET A 307 0.51 19.75 22.34
CA MET A 307 -0.11 18.75 23.22
C MET A 307 -0.68 19.41 24.48
N PRO A 308 -1.58 18.74 25.23
CA PRO A 308 -2.09 19.27 26.49
C PRO A 308 -1.00 19.36 27.54
N THR A 309 -1.03 20.45 28.32
CA THR A 309 -0.12 20.65 29.46
C THR A 309 -0.13 19.43 30.38
N GLY A 310 1.05 18.90 30.67
CA GLY A 310 1.24 17.74 31.56
C GLY A 310 1.12 16.38 30.88
N ASN A 311 0.82 16.31 29.58
CA ASN A 311 0.96 15.05 28.84
C ASN A 311 2.46 14.73 28.70
N THR A 312 2.88 13.61 29.29
CA THR A 312 4.25 13.10 29.21
C THR A 312 4.39 11.92 28.24
N ARG A 313 3.29 11.19 27.99
CA ARG A 313 3.24 10.01 27.13
C ARG A 313 3.67 10.34 25.71
N ASP A 314 3.12 11.43 25.19
CA ASP A 314 3.20 11.82 23.80
C ASP A 314 4.23 12.95 23.57
N THR A 315 5.16 13.12 24.51
CA THR A 315 6.22 14.13 24.37
C THR A 315 7.10 13.78 23.18
N PRO A 316 7.34 14.71 22.23
CA PRO A 316 8.28 14.52 21.14
C PRO A 316 9.63 13.99 21.62
N THR A 317 10.15 12.97 20.95
CA THR A 317 11.50 12.46 21.21
C THR A 317 12.56 13.12 20.34
N ASP A 318 12.16 13.72 19.22
CA ASP A 318 13.01 14.53 18.36
C ASP A 318 13.08 16.00 18.83
N PRO A 319 14.21 16.69 18.57
CA PRO A 319 14.32 18.11 18.87
C PRO A 319 13.36 18.91 17.99
N LEU A 320 12.71 19.92 18.58
CA LEU A 320 11.81 20.81 17.84
C LEU A 320 12.56 21.57 16.72
N PRO A 321 11.88 21.91 15.61
CA PRO A 321 12.47 22.70 14.54
C PRO A 321 12.98 24.04 15.05
N LYS A 322 14.00 24.60 14.40
CA LYS A 322 14.58 25.89 14.81
C LYS A 322 13.51 26.98 14.85
N GLY A 323 13.40 27.66 15.99
CA GLY A 323 12.43 28.72 16.21
C GLY A 323 11.05 28.24 16.68
N ALA A 324 10.82 26.94 16.73
CA ALA A 324 9.65 26.37 17.38
C ALA A 324 9.79 26.41 18.91
N SER A 325 8.67 26.63 19.59
CA SER A 325 8.53 26.54 21.04
C SER A 325 7.42 25.57 21.39
N ALA A 326 7.53 24.93 22.56
CA ALA A 326 6.44 24.12 23.09
C ALA A 326 5.13 24.92 23.08
N CYS A 327 4.06 24.28 22.64
CA CYS A 327 2.71 24.84 22.60
C CYS A 327 1.77 23.98 23.43
N ASN A 328 0.84 24.64 24.10
CA ASN A 328 -0.25 24.00 24.81
C ASN A 328 -1.48 23.96 23.91
N ASN A 329 -2.04 22.77 23.71
CA ASN A 329 -3.26 22.58 22.94
C ASN A 329 -4.24 21.61 23.61
N ALA A 330 -5.51 21.61 23.19
CA ALA A 330 -6.54 20.74 23.72
C ALA A 330 -6.36 19.27 23.29
N THR A 331 -5.76 19.03 22.13
CA THR A 331 -5.53 17.73 21.49
C THR A 331 -4.05 17.42 21.40
N VAL A 332 -3.71 16.16 21.08
CA VAL A 332 -2.33 15.67 20.99
C VAL A 332 -1.95 15.53 19.53
N HIS A 333 -1.01 16.36 19.03
CA HIS A 333 -0.55 16.31 17.65
C HIS A 333 0.73 15.47 17.43
N ASN A 334 1.33 14.98 18.52
CA ASN A 334 2.44 14.03 18.44
C ASN A 334 1.97 12.64 18.88
N ILE A 335 1.94 11.69 17.95
CA ILE A 335 1.45 10.34 18.21
C ILE A 335 2.65 9.42 18.41
N LYS A 336 2.86 8.97 19.64
CA LYS A 336 3.96 8.05 19.99
C LYS A 336 3.46 6.61 20.11
N ASN A 337 4.18 5.66 19.49
CA ASN A 337 3.76 4.26 19.34
C ASN A 337 2.39 4.10 18.64
N GLY A 338 2.05 5.07 17.79
CA GLY A 338 0.85 5.03 16.98
C GLY A 338 0.97 4.03 15.83
N ARG A 339 -0.12 3.34 15.52
CA ARG A 339 -0.23 2.57 14.29
C ARG A 339 -0.26 3.52 13.09
N SER A 340 0.47 3.20 12.03
CA SER A 340 0.49 3.98 10.79
C SER A 340 0.89 3.12 9.59
N MET A 341 0.51 3.51 8.39
CA MET A 341 0.95 2.84 7.16
C MET A 341 2.47 2.87 7.02
N PHE A 342 3.12 3.96 7.44
CA PHE A 342 4.57 4.17 7.37
C PHE A 342 5.35 3.11 8.15
N SER A 343 5.03 2.95 9.44
CA SER A 343 5.67 1.94 10.28
C SER A 343 5.37 0.51 9.82
N ALA A 344 4.16 0.27 9.29
CA ALA A 344 3.76 -1.04 8.74
C ALA A 344 4.58 -1.41 7.51
N MET A 345 4.67 -0.48 6.55
CA MET A 345 5.40 -0.67 5.32
C MET A 345 6.88 -0.88 5.60
N LYS A 346 7.48 -0.06 6.47
CA LYS A 346 8.87 -0.22 6.88
C LYS A 346 9.13 -1.60 7.50
N LYS A 347 8.25 -2.05 8.39
CA LYS A 347 8.34 -3.39 9.00
C LYS A 347 8.22 -4.52 7.97
N ALA A 348 7.44 -4.31 6.90
CA ALA A 348 7.32 -5.23 5.78
C ALA A 348 8.47 -5.14 4.75
N GLY A 349 9.46 -4.25 4.97
CA GLY A 349 10.56 -4.03 4.04
C GLY A 349 10.19 -3.20 2.80
N MET A 350 9.04 -2.53 2.83
CA MET A 350 8.55 -1.65 1.78
C MET A 350 8.90 -0.19 2.06
N THR A 351 8.84 0.64 1.02
CA THR A 351 9.21 2.05 1.08
C THR A 351 7.98 2.94 0.91
N TRP A 352 8.04 4.14 1.50
CA TRP A 352 7.04 5.18 1.29
C TRP A 352 7.72 6.53 1.09
N ALA A 353 7.02 7.47 0.49
CA ALA A 353 7.46 8.85 0.35
C ALA A 353 6.28 9.82 0.40
N VAL A 354 6.53 11.03 0.89
CA VAL A 354 5.59 12.16 0.82
C VAL A 354 6.30 13.27 0.03
N TYR A 355 5.72 13.68 -1.09
CA TYR A 355 6.20 14.77 -1.92
C TYR A 355 5.33 16.00 -1.68
N ASN A 356 5.91 17.04 -1.12
CA ASN A 356 5.27 18.34 -0.97
C ASN A 356 5.75 19.30 -2.07
N GLU A 357 4.85 20.13 -2.57
CA GLU A 357 5.20 21.24 -3.45
C GLU A 357 5.77 22.45 -2.66
N SER A 358 6.48 23.35 -3.37
CA SER A 358 6.88 24.67 -2.88
C SER A 358 7.53 24.61 -1.48
N MET A 359 8.65 23.89 -1.39
CA MET A 359 9.44 23.83 -0.15
C MET A 359 10.56 24.88 -0.16
N ASN A 360 10.69 25.64 0.92
CA ASN A 360 11.85 26.51 1.12
C ASN A 360 13.14 25.68 1.03
N PRO A 361 14.14 26.14 0.26
CA PRO A 361 15.32 25.34 0.03
C PRO A 361 16.17 25.22 1.30
N GLY A 362 16.50 23.97 1.66
CA GLY A 362 17.29 23.64 2.86
C GLY A 362 16.56 23.79 4.19
N GLN A 363 15.24 24.01 4.18
CA GLN A 363 14.47 24.10 5.41
C GLN A 363 14.22 22.72 6.04
N ASP A 364 14.15 22.68 7.38
CA ASP A 364 13.65 21.53 8.13
C ASP A 364 12.26 21.12 7.60
N VAL A 365 12.14 19.86 7.16
CA VAL A 365 10.89 19.33 6.59
C VAL A 365 9.76 19.28 7.63
N ARG A 366 10.09 19.35 8.93
CA ARG A 366 9.14 19.34 10.05
C ARG A 366 8.58 20.73 10.41
N ALA A 367 8.83 21.76 9.62
CA ALA A 367 8.31 23.12 9.85
C ALA A 367 7.58 23.66 8.62
N ASP A 368 6.45 24.36 8.78
CA ASP A 368 5.73 24.97 7.65
C ASP A 368 6.59 25.96 6.86
N GLY A 369 6.22 26.19 5.60
CA GLY A 369 6.93 27.11 4.72
C GLY A 369 7.13 28.49 5.37
N VAL A 370 8.30 29.08 5.20
CA VAL A 370 8.63 30.41 5.72
C VAL A 370 8.59 31.41 4.56
N ALA A 371 7.97 32.56 4.79
CA ALA A 371 7.91 33.61 3.78
C ALA A 371 9.31 34.08 3.39
N ASP A 372 9.58 34.21 2.09
CA ASP A 372 10.85 34.72 1.58
C ASP A 372 10.62 35.75 0.47
N ALA A 373 10.67 37.04 0.86
CA ALA A 373 10.50 38.15 -0.07
C ALA A 373 11.63 38.28 -1.11
N THR A 374 12.71 37.52 -1.00
CA THR A 374 13.79 37.49 -1.99
C THR A 374 13.55 36.48 -3.12
N ILE A 375 12.60 35.55 -2.93
CA ILE A 375 12.17 34.59 -3.94
C ILE A 375 10.87 35.14 -4.52
N ILE A 376 10.90 35.61 -5.76
CA ILE A 376 9.78 36.30 -6.41
C ILE A 376 9.45 35.57 -7.70
N ALA A 377 8.17 35.21 -7.87
CA ALA A 377 7.65 34.62 -9.09
C ALA A 377 6.56 35.52 -9.70
N THR A 378 6.43 35.46 -11.02
CA THR A 378 5.34 36.10 -11.73
C THR A 378 4.04 35.33 -11.49
N ASP A 379 2.92 36.03 -11.34
CA ASP A 379 1.58 35.42 -11.26
C ASP A 379 1.19 34.74 -12.58
N ASN A 380 0.51 33.59 -12.49
CA ASN A 380 0.21 32.75 -13.66
C ASN A 380 -0.74 33.41 -14.66
N LEU A 381 -1.72 34.19 -14.20
CA LEU A 381 -2.73 34.82 -15.07
C LEU A 381 -2.48 36.32 -15.27
N ASN A 382 -1.65 36.94 -14.42
CA ASN A 382 -1.31 38.36 -14.52
C ASN A 382 0.21 38.58 -14.48
N PRO A 383 0.86 38.67 -15.66
CA PRO A 383 2.31 38.89 -15.75
C PRO A 383 2.83 40.17 -15.09
N SER A 384 1.95 41.13 -14.77
CA SER A 384 2.32 42.37 -14.09
C SER A 384 2.41 42.21 -12.56
N LEU A 385 1.90 41.12 -12.00
CA LEU A 385 1.98 40.82 -10.57
C LEU A 385 3.22 39.99 -10.28
N GLN A 386 3.98 40.45 -9.27
CA GLN A 386 5.18 39.80 -8.78
C GLN A 386 4.93 39.35 -7.35
N LEU A 387 4.90 38.05 -7.13
CA LEU A 387 4.47 37.41 -5.90
C LEU A 387 5.70 36.87 -5.14
N PRO A 388 5.97 37.38 -3.92
CA PRO A 388 6.98 36.80 -3.05
C PRO A 388 6.57 35.38 -2.65
N PHE A 389 7.55 34.54 -2.35
CA PHE A 389 7.32 33.18 -1.87
C PHE A 389 6.57 33.22 -0.53
N PRO A 390 5.34 32.67 -0.47
CA PRO A 390 4.51 32.77 0.72
C PRO A 390 5.04 31.89 1.85
N GLY A 391 4.78 32.32 3.08
CA GLY A 391 4.93 31.47 4.26
C GLY A 391 3.63 30.77 4.59
N GLY A 392 3.69 29.86 5.56
CA GLY A 392 2.52 29.14 6.06
C GLY A 392 1.92 28.17 5.05
N LEU A 393 2.70 27.63 4.10
CA LEU A 393 2.26 26.66 3.07
C LEU A 393 1.85 25.27 3.60
N TYR A 394 1.40 25.19 4.86
CA TYR A 394 0.77 24.04 5.54
C TYR A 394 1.38 22.64 5.34
N LYS A 395 2.63 22.53 4.89
CA LYS A 395 3.29 21.26 4.60
C LYS A 395 3.36 20.30 5.81
N THR A 396 3.35 20.81 7.04
CA THR A 396 3.45 19.94 8.22
C THR A 396 2.12 19.28 8.56
N LYS A 397 1.02 20.02 8.44
CA LYS A 397 -0.32 19.48 8.70
C LYS A 397 -0.93 18.78 7.47
N HIS A 398 -0.54 19.19 6.26
CA HIS A 398 -0.82 18.46 5.02
C HIS A 398 0.30 17.43 4.78
N ASN A 399 0.48 16.53 5.75
CA ASN A 399 1.45 15.45 5.66
C ASN A 399 1.06 14.31 6.60
N ASN A 400 0.68 13.20 5.98
CA ASN A 400 0.16 12.02 6.65
C ASN A 400 1.17 11.37 7.62
N SER A 401 2.48 11.59 7.41
CA SER A 401 3.56 10.98 8.21
C SER A 401 3.98 11.83 9.41
N MET A 402 3.70 13.14 9.38
CA MET A 402 4.33 14.13 10.27
C MET A 402 4.01 13.91 11.74
N ALA A 403 2.78 13.53 12.10
CA ALA A 403 2.38 13.42 13.50
C ALA A 403 3.03 12.23 14.25
N PHE A 404 3.58 11.24 13.55
CA PHE A 404 4.04 10.00 14.17
C PHE A 404 5.50 10.10 14.66
N ASP A 405 5.68 10.11 15.98
CA ASP A 405 6.99 10.23 16.64
C ASP A 405 7.97 9.17 16.16
N ASP A 406 7.54 7.90 16.13
CA ASP A 406 8.41 6.79 15.73
C ASP A 406 8.81 6.87 14.27
N VAL A 407 7.95 7.44 13.41
CA VAL A 407 8.21 7.64 11.97
C VAL A 407 9.23 8.76 11.80
N ARG A 408 9.07 9.89 12.49
CA ARG A 408 10.06 11.00 12.44
C ARG A 408 11.45 10.60 12.94
N ASN A 409 11.51 9.66 13.88
CA ASN A 409 12.74 9.23 14.56
C ASN A 409 13.35 7.95 13.98
N ASP A 410 12.85 7.47 12.84
CA ASP A 410 13.20 6.16 12.30
C ASP A 410 14.53 6.12 11.50
N GLY A 411 15.15 7.29 11.30
CA GLY A 411 16.40 7.51 10.56
C GLY A 411 16.23 7.81 9.07
N GLU A 412 15.06 7.58 8.48
CA GLU A 412 14.78 7.75 7.05
C GLU A 412 13.81 8.91 6.76
N PHE A 413 13.09 9.41 7.77
CA PHE A 413 12.07 10.46 7.62
C PHE A 413 12.43 11.63 6.69
N PHE A 414 13.63 12.20 6.84
CA PHE A 414 14.06 13.35 6.02
C PHE A 414 14.33 12.99 4.56
N LYS A 415 14.64 11.72 4.26
CA LYS A 415 14.83 11.22 2.90
C LYS A 415 13.49 10.88 2.24
N GLU A 416 12.49 10.51 3.04
CA GLU A 416 11.15 10.11 2.60
C GLU A 416 10.21 11.31 2.41
N ASN A 417 10.51 12.45 3.03
CA ASN A 417 9.79 13.72 2.83
C ASN A 417 10.55 14.60 1.82
N ARG A 418 9.96 14.76 0.63
CA ARG A 418 10.64 15.19 -0.61
C ARG A 418 9.91 16.35 -1.30
N THR A 419 10.56 16.94 -2.30
CA THR A 419 10.00 18.00 -3.16
C THR A 419 9.30 17.45 -4.41
N MET A 420 8.19 18.07 -4.82
CA MET A 420 7.38 17.57 -5.95
C MET A 420 7.63 18.27 -7.30
N GLY A 421 8.07 19.52 -7.28
CA GLY A 421 8.30 20.37 -8.44
C GLY A 421 7.06 20.61 -9.33
N GLY A 422 7.19 21.52 -10.28
CA GLY A 422 6.08 21.99 -11.14
C GLY A 422 5.41 23.26 -10.63
N GLY A 423 5.85 23.80 -9.50
CA GLY A 423 5.22 24.92 -8.83
C GLY A 423 5.64 26.29 -9.34
N GLN A 424 4.81 27.29 -9.06
CA GLN A 424 4.98 28.66 -9.54
C GLN A 424 6.35 29.28 -9.17
N TRP A 425 6.91 28.90 -8.02
CA TRP A 425 8.15 29.47 -7.50
C TRP A 425 9.42 28.68 -7.82
N ASP A 426 9.33 27.54 -8.50
CA ASP A 426 10.47 26.65 -8.71
C ASP A 426 11.67 27.34 -9.36
N ALA A 427 11.44 28.09 -10.45
CA ALA A 427 12.50 28.82 -11.14
C ALA A 427 13.17 29.86 -10.24
N ALA A 428 12.40 30.55 -9.39
CA ALA A 428 12.90 31.54 -8.46
C ALA A 428 13.67 30.89 -7.29
N ILE A 429 13.20 29.74 -6.79
CA ILE A 429 13.91 28.93 -5.79
C ILE A 429 15.26 28.47 -6.35
N LEU A 430 15.29 28.00 -7.60
CA LEU A 430 16.52 27.55 -8.25
C LEU A 430 17.52 28.69 -8.51
N ALA A 431 17.03 29.92 -8.67
CA ALA A 431 17.87 31.12 -8.80
C ALA A 431 18.32 31.70 -7.45
N SER A 432 17.72 31.26 -6.33
CA SER A 432 17.97 31.84 -5.02
C SER A 432 19.38 31.55 -4.51
N PRO A 433 20.13 32.57 -4.03
CA PRO A 433 21.45 32.36 -3.42
C PRO A 433 21.38 31.67 -2.06
N LYS A 434 20.18 31.56 -1.45
CA LYS A 434 19.96 30.84 -0.18
C LYS A 434 19.82 29.33 -0.38
N ARG A 435 19.67 28.86 -1.62
CA ARG A 435 19.46 27.46 -1.93
C ARG A 435 20.76 26.66 -1.69
N PRO A 436 20.71 25.51 -0.98
CA PRO A 436 21.81 24.56 -0.95
C PRO A 436 22.24 24.14 -2.37
N ALA A 437 23.53 23.85 -2.56
CA ALA A 437 24.07 23.52 -3.88
C ALA A 437 23.49 22.22 -4.47
N ASP A 438 23.08 21.30 -3.60
CA ASP A 438 22.51 19.99 -3.88
C ASP A 438 20.97 19.96 -3.80
N TRP A 439 20.33 21.12 -3.61
CA TRP A 439 18.87 21.18 -3.52
C TRP A 439 18.22 20.85 -4.87
N ASP A 440 17.42 19.80 -4.86
CA ASP A 440 16.55 19.43 -5.96
C ASP A 440 15.12 19.93 -5.65
N VAL A 441 14.62 20.83 -6.50
CA VAL A 441 13.25 21.36 -6.38
C VAL A 441 12.21 20.37 -6.92
N ASP A 442 12.65 19.40 -7.72
CA ASP A 442 11.82 18.40 -8.38
C ASP A 442 12.34 16.98 -8.13
N GLN A 443 12.37 16.61 -6.85
CA GLN A 443 12.77 15.27 -6.43
C GLN A 443 11.84 14.18 -7.00
N LEU A 444 10.53 14.44 -7.12
CA LEU A 444 9.60 13.51 -7.79
C LEU A 444 10.03 13.23 -9.24
N GLY A 445 10.39 14.27 -10.02
CA GLY A 445 10.86 14.12 -11.39
C GLY A 445 12.17 13.32 -11.47
N THR A 446 13.11 13.59 -10.56
CA THR A 446 14.36 12.83 -10.43
C THR A 446 14.09 11.36 -10.12
N ASP A 447 13.19 11.06 -9.18
CA ASP A 447 12.86 9.70 -8.78
C ASP A 447 12.14 8.94 -9.90
N LEU A 448 11.16 9.57 -10.57
CA LEU A 448 10.46 9.00 -11.73
C LEU A 448 11.42 8.66 -12.87
N LYS A 449 12.46 9.48 -13.08
CA LYS A 449 13.48 9.25 -14.12
C LYS A 449 14.46 8.14 -13.75
N THR A 450 14.85 8.05 -12.47
CA THR A 450 15.86 7.12 -11.98
C THR A 450 15.29 5.78 -11.53
N GLY A 451 13.97 5.69 -11.34
CA GLY A 451 13.30 4.52 -10.80
C GLY A 451 13.35 4.42 -9.27
N ASN A 452 13.89 5.44 -8.57
CA ASN A 452 13.96 5.52 -7.11
C ASN A 452 12.62 5.95 -6.49
N VAL A 453 11.53 5.38 -6.97
CA VAL A 453 10.16 5.68 -6.52
C VAL A 453 9.76 4.68 -5.43
N ALA A 454 9.15 5.17 -4.36
CA ALA A 454 8.71 4.34 -3.26
C ALA A 454 7.51 3.44 -3.63
N THR A 455 7.20 2.44 -2.83
CA THR A 455 6.00 1.60 -3.00
C THR A 455 4.71 2.41 -2.81
N LEU A 456 4.67 3.33 -1.84
CA LEU A 456 3.57 4.27 -1.62
C LEU A 456 4.06 5.70 -1.66
N ASN A 457 3.43 6.56 -2.46
CA ASN A 457 3.87 7.94 -2.68
C ASN A 457 2.67 8.88 -2.50
N TYR A 458 2.68 9.69 -1.45
CA TYR A 458 1.69 10.77 -1.30
C TYR A 458 2.21 12.03 -1.98
N LEU A 459 1.38 12.66 -2.80
CA LEU A 459 1.68 13.85 -3.59
C LEU A 459 0.74 14.95 -3.13
N ILE A 460 1.30 15.98 -2.50
CA ILE A 460 0.56 17.01 -1.78
C ILE A 460 0.97 18.37 -2.37
N PRO A 461 0.18 18.94 -3.28
CA PRO A 461 0.42 20.26 -3.85
C PRO A 461 0.40 21.35 -2.76
N ASP A 462 0.84 22.56 -3.11
CA ASP A 462 0.76 23.70 -2.20
C ASP A 462 -0.65 24.30 -2.18
N GLN A 463 -0.94 25.19 -1.24
CA GLN A 463 -2.29 25.71 -1.00
C GLN A 463 -2.96 26.41 -2.20
N CYS A 464 -2.19 26.84 -3.21
CA CYS A 464 -2.75 27.39 -4.43
C CYS A 464 -3.07 26.27 -5.45
N ASP A 465 -2.23 25.24 -5.49
CA ASP A 465 -2.30 24.13 -6.45
C ASP A 465 -3.10 22.91 -5.94
N ASP A 466 -3.38 22.82 -4.64
CA ASP A 466 -4.25 21.81 -4.01
C ASP A 466 -5.72 22.28 -3.92
N MET A 467 -6.00 23.56 -4.21
CA MET A 467 -7.31 24.23 -4.10
C MET A 467 -7.74 24.71 -2.69
N HIS A 468 -6.85 24.73 -1.69
CA HIS A 468 -7.14 25.16 -0.32
C HIS A 468 -7.42 26.67 -0.18
N SER A 469 -6.84 27.48 -1.06
CA SER A 469 -6.82 28.96 -1.02
C SER A 469 -5.86 29.57 -0.01
N ILE A 470 -5.16 30.61 -0.46
CA ILE A 470 -4.28 31.47 0.34
C ILE A 470 -4.25 32.89 -0.22
N SER A 471 -4.08 33.89 0.66
CA SER A 471 -3.96 35.30 0.27
C SER A 471 -2.50 35.71 0.08
N VAL A 472 -1.88 35.30 -1.03
CA VAL A 472 -0.55 35.79 -1.42
C VAL A 472 -0.69 37.20 -1.99
N LYS A 473 0.02 38.17 -1.44
CA LYS A 473 0.03 39.56 -1.95
C LYS A 473 1.31 39.82 -2.73
N ASP A 474 1.23 40.69 -3.73
CA ASP A 474 2.36 41.16 -4.52
C ASP A 474 3.44 41.84 -3.66
N THR A 475 4.58 42.13 -4.28
CA THR A 475 5.72 42.81 -3.62
C THR A 475 5.37 44.18 -3.03
N THR A 476 4.26 44.81 -3.43
CA THR A 476 3.77 46.05 -2.81
C THR A 476 2.85 45.83 -1.62
N GLY A 477 2.43 44.58 -1.37
CA GLY A 477 1.51 44.19 -0.30
C GLY A 477 0.06 44.64 -0.54
N THR A 478 -0.29 44.94 -1.79
CA THR A 478 -1.57 45.59 -2.14
C THR A 478 -2.49 44.65 -2.91
N THR A 479 -1.98 43.97 -3.94
CA THR A 479 -2.79 43.14 -4.83
C THR A 479 -2.58 41.67 -4.56
N VAL A 480 -3.65 40.89 -4.47
CA VAL A 480 -3.59 39.44 -4.24
C VAL A 480 -3.31 38.68 -5.54
N ALA A 481 -2.70 37.49 -5.41
CA ALA A 481 -2.56 36.53 -6.49
C ALA A 481 -3.91 36.28 -7.18
N SER A 482 -3.88 36.13 -8.50
CA SER A 482 -5.08 36.07 -9.32
C SER A 482 -5.76 34.70 -9.28
N ASP A 483 -5.03 33.66 -8.91
CA ASP A 483 -5.45 32.26 -9.02
C ASP A 483 -5.25 31.41 -7.77
N CYS A 484 -4.86 32.01 -6.63
CA CYS A 484 -4.74 31.34 -5.33
C CYS A 484 -6.00 31.43 -4.45
N ALA A 485 -7.13 31.90 -4.99
CA ALA A 485 -8.40 31.98 -4.27
C ALA A 485 -9.60 32.08 -5.22
N GLY A 486 -10.80 31.78 -4.71
CA GLY A 486 -12.05 31.86 -5.46
C GLY A 486 -12.11 30.86 -6.62
N ASN A 487 -13.01 31.07 -7.59
CA ASN A 487 -13.18 30.12 -8.70
C ASN A 487 -11.90 29.77 -9.50
N PRO A 488 -10.98 30.72 -9.77
CA PRO A 488 -9.74 30.41 -10.50
C PRO A 488 -8.87 29.32 -9.85
N ILE A 489 -8.96 29.12 -8.52
CA ILE A 489 -8.15 28.12 -7.83
C ILE A 489 -8.49 26.69 -8.25
N ILE A 490 -9.76 26.43 -8.58
CA ILE A 490 -10.19 25.11 -9.07
C ILE A 490 -9.51 24.84 -10.41
N THR A 491 -9.43 25.84 -11.29
CA THR A 491 -8.73 25.69 -12.57
C THR A 491 -7.21 25.55 -12.40
N ARG A 492 -6.63 26.23 -11.41
CA ARG A 492 -5.21 26.06 -11.06
C ARG A 492 -4.92 24.63 -10.61
N GLY A 493 -5.64 24.12 -9.61
CA GLY A 493 -5.44 22.75 -9.14
C GLY A 493 -5.81 21.67 -10.17
N ASP A 494 -6.78 21.93 -11.06
CA ASP A 494 -7.11 21.04 -12.19
C ASP A 494 -5.92 20.92 -13.16
N ASN A 495 -5.26 22.05 -13.45
CA ASN A 495 -4.07 22.08 -14.28
C ASN A 495 -2.90 21.35 -13.61
N TYR A 496 -2.70 21.57 -12.31
CA TYR A 496 -1.59 20.97 -11.59
C TYR A 496 -1.77 19.46 -11.40
N THR A 497 -2.99 19.00 -11.11
CA THR A 497 -3.31 17.56 -11.05
C THR A 497 -3.03 16.87 -12.38
N ASP A 498 -3.46 17.47 -13.49
CA ASP A 498 -3.15 16.98 -14.85
C ASP A 498 -1.65 16.97 -15.15
N TYR A 499 -0.92 17.99 -14.70
CA TYR A 499 0.55 18.01 -14.79
C TYR A 499 1.18 16.82 -14.05
N LEU A 500 0.80 16.56 -12.79
CA LEU A 500 1.31 15.45 -11.99
C LEU A 500 0.99 14.10 -12.62
N VAL A 501 -0.26 13.89 -13.07
CA VAL A 501 -0.65 12.65 -13.74
C VAL A 501 0.16 12.44 -15.02
N LYS A 502 0.27 13.47 -15.87
CA LYS A 502 1.07 13.36 -17.11
C LYS A 502 2.56 13.12 -16.83
N LYS A 503 3.11 13.73 -15.79
CA LYS A 503 4.49 13.54 -15.36
C LYS A 503 4.74 12.09 -14.95
N ILE A 504 3.85 11.50 -14.16
CA ILE A 504 3.93 10.07 -13.79
C ILE A 504 3.76 9.20 -15.04
N GLN A 505 2.76 9.47 -15.89
CA GLN A 505 2.47 8.69 -17.09
C GLN A 505 3.59 8.70 -18.14
N ALA A 506 4.39 9.77 -18.19
CA ALA A 506 5.55 9.90 -19.07
C ALA A 506 6.80 9.18 -18.55
N SER A 507 6.78 8.66 -17.31
CA SER A 507 7.95 8.04 -16.69
C SER A 507 8.26 6.65 -17.27
N PRO A 508 9.54 6.21 -17.26
CA PRO A 508 9.90 4.82 -17.53
C PRO A 508 9.15 3.82 -16.64
N LEU A 509 8.85 4.23 -15.39
CA LEU A 509 8.09 3.44 -14.43
C LEU A 509 6.68 3.11 -14.96
N TRP A 510 5.94 4.11 -15.43
CA TRP A 510 4.58 3.90 -15.95
C TRP A 510 4.57 3.06 -17.23
N HIS A 511 5.52 3.30 -18.13
CA HIS A 511 5.62 2.54 -19.39
C HIS A 511 6.03 1.08 -19.21
N ASN A 512 6.61 0.71 -18.06
CA ASN A 512 6.88 -0.68 -17.74
C ASN A 512 5.60 -1.41 -17.31
N THR A 513 4.89 -2.01 -18.26
CA THR A 513 3.64 -2.74 -17.97
C THR A 513 3.86 -4.04 -17.18
N SER A 514 5.10 -4.50 -16.99
CA SER A 514 5.41 -5.58 -16.05
C SER A 514 5.28 -5.13 -14.60
N LYS A 515 5.39 -3.82 -14.33
CA LYS A 515 5.03 -3.19 -13.05
C LYS A 515 3.58 -2.76 -13.04
N ARG A 516 2.90 -2.97 -11.92
CA ARG A 516 1.55 -2.50 -11.64
C ARG A 516 1.64 -1.16 -10.92
N VAL A 517 1.38 -0.09 -11.66
CA VAL A 517 1.44 1.29 -11.17
C VAL A 517 0.02 1.87 -11.12
N GLY A 518 -0.31 2.52 -10.02
CA GLY A 518 -1.60 3.15 -9.80
C GLY A 518 -1.46 4.63 -9.44
N ILE A 519 -2.40 5.46 -9.88
CA ILE A 519 -2.55 6.85 -9.45
C ILE A 519 -3.94 7.00 -8.86
N VAL A 520 -4.01 7.44 -7.61
CA VAL A 520 -5.23 7.81 -6.90
C VAL A 520 -5.33 9.32 -6.91
N ILE A 521 -6.51 9.84 -7.22
CA ILE A 521 -6.85 11.27 -7.09
C ILE A 521 -7.95 11.36 -6.05
N THR A 522 -7.69 12.08 -4.96
CA THR A 522 -8.68 12.30 -3.91
C THR A 522 -8.55 13.68 -3.28
N PHE A 523 -9.48 14.01 -2.40
CA PHE A 523 -9.44 15.23 -1.60
C PHE A 523 -9.35 14.85 -0.12
N ASP A 524 -8.83 15.72 0.72
CA ASP A 524 -8.82 15.52 2.16
C ASP A 524 -10.23 15.64 2.75
N GLU A 525 -11.01 16.64 2.32
CA GLU A 525 -12.35 16.93 2.80
C GLU A 525 -13.23 17.68 1.80
N GLY A 526 -14.53 17.72 2.08
CA GLY A 526 -15.51 18.45 1.26
C GLY A 526 -15.65 19.92 1.69
N ASN A 527 -16.26 20.75 0.85
CA ASN A 527 -16.80 22.04 1.31
C ASN A 527 -18.07 21.81 2.15
N GLY A 528 -18.19 22.49 3.29
CA GLY A 528 -19.13 22.15 4.38
C GLY A 528 -20.60 21.84 4.03
N ASN A 529 -21.23 21.06 4.92
CA ASN A 529 -22.66 20.72 5.01
C ASN A 529 -23.32 20.11 3.77
N TYR A 530 -22.72 19.09 3.17
CA TYR A 530 -23.50 18.11 2.41
C TYR A 530 -24.48 17.39 3.36
N LEU A 531 -25.73 17.84 3.42
CA LEU A 531 -26.85 17.23 4.17
C LEU A 531 -26.52 16.80 5.62
N GLY A 532 -25.68 17.56 6.33
CA GLY A 532 -25.26 17.28 7.71
C GLY A 532 -23.88 16.62 7.82
N ALA A 533 -23.60 16.05 9.00
CA ALA A 533 -22.42 15.23 9.27
C ALA A 533 -22.55 13.87 8.56
N ALA A 534 -22.12 13.79 7.30
CA ALA A 534 -22.13 12.56 6.51
C ALA A 534 -20.73 11.95 6.46
N SER A 535 -20.53 10.87 7.22
CA SER A 535 -19.42 9.93 7.05
C SER A 535 -19.99 8.55 6.83
N CYS A 536 -19.18 7.65 6.30
CA CYS A 536 -19.46 6.23 6.37
C CYS A 536 -18.26 5.47 6.96
N CYS A 537 -18.54 4.19 7.21
CA CYS A 537 -17.61 3.09 7.42
C CYS A 537 -16.51 3.36 8.46
N GLY A 538 -16.70 2.83 9.66
CA GLY A 538 -15.74 2.83 10.75
C GLY A 538 -15.69 4.15 11.54
N TRP A 539 -16.45 5.16 11.13
CA TRP A 539 -16.37 6.49 11.74
C TRP A 539 -17.60 6.86 12.58
N ASN A 540 -17.34 7.61 13.67
CA ASN A 540 -18.35 8.04 14.62
C ASN A 540 -18.95 9.41 14.20
N ALA A 541 -19.62 9.45 13.06
CA ALA A 541 -20.22 10.68 12.53
C ALA A 541 -21.23 11.32 13.50
N ASN A 542 -21.90 10.51 14.32
CA ASN A 542 -22.91 10.94 15.28
C ASN A 542 -22.31 11.57 16.56
N GLY A 543 -20.99 11.48 16.78
CA GLY A 543 -20.32 12.03 17.95
C GLY A 543 -20.71 11.35 19.27
N THR A 544 -21.04 10.05 19.23
CA THR A 544 -21.28 9.27 20.44
C THR A 544 -20.02 9.26 21.31
N SER A 545 -20.15 9.37 22.63
CA SER A 545 -18.98 9.44 23.52
C SER A 545 -18.18 8.13 23.54
N VAL A 546 -17.11 8.08 22.74
CA VAL A 546 -16.05 7.07 22.76
C VAL A 546 -14.77 7.71 23.27
N ASN A 547 -14.05 7.01 24.16
CA ASN A 547 -12.83 7.54 24.79
C ASN A 547 -11.54 6.99 24.18
N GLY A 548 -11.63 6.24 23.08
CA GLY A 548 -10.50 5.73 22.32
C GLY A 548 -10.94 4.67 21.33
N GLN A 549 -9.98 4.16 20.58
CA GLN A 549 -10.19 3.05 19.68
C GLN A 549 -10.30 1.74 20.49
N LEU A 550 -11.19 0.83 20.09
CA LEU A 550 -11.15 -0.53 20.61
C LEU A 550 -9.94 -1.25 20.03
N GLY A 551 -9.13 -1.81 20.92
CA GLY A 551 -8.10 -2.77 20.56
C GLY A 551 -8.68 -4.15 20.27
N GLU A 552 -7.77 -5.09 20.08
CA GLU A 552 -8.01 -6.50 19.73
C GLU A 552 -8.91 -7.25 20.72
N THR A 553 -8.87 -6.88 21.99
CA THR A 553 -9.69 -7.47 23.06
C THR A 553 -11.09 -6.86 23.16
N ALA A 554 -11.50 -6.06 22.17
CA ALA A 554 -12.73 -5.26 22.20
C ALA A 554 -12.82 -4.35 23.45
N THR A 555 -11.67 -3.94 23.95
CA THR A 555 -11.51 -2.99 25.05
C THR A 555 -10.67 -1.81 24.57
N VAL A 556 -10.95 -0.64 25.13
CA VAL A 556 -10.08 0.53 24.94
C VAL A 556 -8.79 0.25 25.71
N THR A 557 -7.71 0.02 24.97
CA THR A 557 -6.39 -0.27 25.55
C THR A 557 -5.75 0.99 26.10
N GLN A 558 -5.99 2.13 25.44
CA GLN A 558 -5.49 3.44 25.85
C GLN A 558 -6.52 4.53 25.53
N PRO A 559 -6.90 5.35 26.52
CA PRO A 559 -7.70 6.54 26.26
C PRO A 559 -6.97 7.52 25.33
N ILE A 560 -7.72 8.09 24.41
CA ILE A 560 -7.26 9.13 23.47
C ILE A 560 -7.95 10.44 23.87
N VAL A 561 -7.16 11.50 24.04
CA VAL A 561 -7.66 12.82 24.46
C VAL A 561 -8.60 13.36 23.38
N ASN A 562 -9.77 13.87 23.77
CA ASN A 562 -10.78 14.43 22.87
C ASN A 562 -11.28 13.51 21.75
N TYR A 563 -11.10 12.19 21.85
CA TYR A 563 -11.57 11.25 20.81
C TYR A 563 -13.09 11.34 20.56
N ASN A 564 -13.88 11.67 21.59
CA ASN A 564 -15.32 11.93 21.45
C ASN A 564 -15.68 13.27 20.77
N LYS A 565 -14.68 14.12 20.52
CA LYS A 565 -14.81 15.39 19.82
C LYS A 565 -14.19 15.36 18.43
N GLY A 566 -13.67 14.21 18.00
CA GLY A 566 -13.12 13.99 16.66
C GLY A 566 -14.06 14.45 15.56
N ASN A 567 -13.52 14.54 14.35
CA ASN A 567 -14.20 15.07 13.18
C ASN A 567 -15.52 14.30 12.91
N LYS A 568 -16.50 14.91 12.22
CA LYS A 568 -17.86 14.33 12.09
C LYS A 568 -18.28 13.99 10.66
N GLY A 569 -17.33 13.63 9.81
CA GLY A 569 -17.60 13.31 8.41
C GLY A 569 -17.86 14.54 7.56
N ASN A 570 -17.39 14.48 6.32
CA ASN A 570 -17.67 15.47 5.29
C ASN A 570 -17.57 14.78 3.92
N GLY A 571 -18.29 15.27 2.92
CA GLY A 571 -18.34 14.64 1.59
C GLY A 571 -19.77 14.34 1.11
N PRO A 572 -19.93 13.66 -0.04
CA PRO A 572 -18.90 12.92 -0.75
C PRO A 572 -17.85 13.81 -1.43
N ILE A 573 -16.64 13.30 -1.50
CA ILE A 573 -15.48 13.87 -2.18
C ILE A 573 -15.07 12.99 -3.37
N ILE A 574 -14.10 13.44 -4.16
CA ILE A 574 -13.59 12.66 -5.30
C ILE A 574 -12.71 11.51 -4.81
N PHE A 575 -12.87 10.33 -5.43
CA PHE A 575 -11.91 9.24 -5.38
C PHE A 575 -11.85 8.53 -6.73
N GLY A 576 -10.76 8.75 -7.46
CA GLY A 576 -10.50 8.16 -8.77
C GLY A 576 -9.21 7.36 -8.80
N VAL A 577 -9.15 6.33 -9.65
CA VAL A 577 -7.99 5.46 -9.84
C VAL A 577 -7.68 5.31 -11.31
N LEU A 578 -6.41 5.57 -11.67
CA LEU A 578 -5.81 5.26 -12.96
C LEU A 578 -4.78 4.15 -12.78
N THR A 579 -4.57 3.34 -13.80
CA THR A 579 -3.52 2.31 -13.79
C THR A 579 -2.81 2.19 -15.13
N ASN A 580 -1.54 1.78 -15.10
CA ASN A 580 -0.75 1.51 -16.30
C ASN A 580 -1.04 0.15 -16.93
N GLN A 581 -1.94 -0.65 -16.34
CA GLN A 581 -2.22 -2.00 -16.80
C GLN A 581 -3.13 -2.01 -18.03
N PRO A 582 -2.67 -2.50 -19.19
CA PRO A 582 -3.38 -2.36 -20.46
C PRO A 582 -4.71 -3.12 -20.52
N ASN A 583 -4.87 -4.16 -19.68
CA ASN A 583 -6.06 -5.01 -19.64
C ASN A 583 -7.00 -4.70 -18.47
N ALA A 584 -6.66 -3.72 -17.63
CA ALA A 584 -7.51 -3.34 -16.52
C ALA A 584 -8.87 -2.83 -17.03
N PRO A 585 -9.99 -3.15 -16.34
CA PRO A 585 -11.25 -2.50 -16.61
C PRO A 585 -11.15 -1.00 -16.33
N VAL A 586 -11.81 -0.20 -17.17
CA VAL A 586 -11.94 1.25 -17.04
C VAL A 586 -13.42 1.64 -17.08
N GLY A 587 -13.77 2.77 -16.47
CA GLY A 587 -15.14 3.27 -16.40
C GLY A 587 -15.98 2.62 -15.29
N ILE A 588 -15.37 1.85 -14.37
CA ILE A 588 -16.08 1.33 -13.20
C ILE A 588 -16.48 2.50 -12.31
N LYS A 589 -17.77 2.55 -11.97
CA LYS A 589 -18.35 3.50 -11.00
C LYS A 589 -18.89 2.67 -9.84
N ASP A 590 -18.08 2.49 -8.81
CA ASP A 590 -18.47 1.72 -7.63
C ASP A 590 -19.32 2.60 -6.70
N ALA A 591 -20.54 2.13 -6.41
CA ALA A 591 -21.53 2.84 -5.62
C ALA A 591 -21.57 2.41 -4.15
N ASP A 592 -20.68 1.51 -3.72
CA ASP A 592 -20.47 1.22 -2.31
C ASP A 592 -19.98 2.48 -1.56
N ASP A 593 -20.37 2.59 -0.29
CA ASP A 593 -19.88 3.63 0.60
C ASP A 593 -18.47 3.31 1.11
N TYR A 594 -17.56 4.27 0.96
CA TYR A 594 -16.16 4.18 1.36
C TYR A 594 -15.69 5.45 2.09
N SER A 595 -14.66 5.32 2.92
CA SER A 595 -14.01 6.45 3.57
C SER A 595 -12.48 6.37 3.45
N HIS A 596 -11.75 7.34 4.01
CA HIS A 596 -10.29 7.25 4.18
C HIS A 596 -9.84 5.92 4.79
N PHE A 597 -10.65 5.36 5.70
CA PHE A 597 -10.37 4.09 6.33
C PHE A 597 -10.51 2.91 5.38
N SER A 598 -11.47 2.98 4.45
CA SER A 598 -11.62 2.01 3.34
C SER A 598 -10.47 2.10 2.35
N PHE A 599 -9.84 3.27 2.20
CA PHE A 599 -8.65 3.36 1.35
C PHE A 599 -7.40 2.81 2.07
N VAL A 600 -7.19 3.16 3.34
CA VAL A 600 -6.14 2.54 4.16
C VAL A 600 -6.32 1.03 4.22
N ARG A 601 -7.57 0.58 4.32
CA ARG A 601 -7.93 -0.83 4.25
C ARG A 601 -7.38 -1.50 3.00
N THR A 602 -7.67 -0.86 1.87
CA THR A 602 -7.31 -1.33 0.55
C THR A 602 -5.79 -1.37 0.42
N MET A 603 -5.07 -0.36 0.90
CA MET A 603 -3.61 -0.35 0.91
C MET A 603 -3.01 -1.46 1.78
N GLN A 604 -3.63 -1.78 2.93
CA GLN A 604 -3.18 -2.92 3.75
C GLN A 604 -3.25 -4.24 2.98
N ASP A 605 -4.36 -4.49 2.29
CA ASP A 605 -4.55 -5.73 1.53
C ASP A 605 -3.67 -5.72 0.26
N MET A 606 -3.54 -4.58 -0.42
CA MET A 606 -2.67 -4.37 -1.59
C MET A 606 -1.19 -4.65 -1.29
N PHE A 607 -0.72 -4.29 -0.09
CA PHE A 607 0.67 -4.43 0.33
C PHE A 607 0.90 -5.61 1.28
N GLY A 608 -0.10 -6.48 1.50
CA GLY A 608 0.05 -7.65 2.35
C GLY A 608 0.40 -7.33 3.82
N LEU A 609 -0.06 -6.19 4.33
CA LEU A 609 0.27 -5.68 5.67
C LEU A 609 -0.67 -6.23 6.77
N ALA A 610 -1.73 -6.93 6.38
CA ALA A 610 -2.71 -7.53 7.29
C ALA A 610 -3.14 -8.93 6.79
N ASP A 611 -3.50 -9.81 7.74
CA ASP A 611 -4.02 -11.16 7.48
C ASP A 611 -5.56 -11.19 7.63
N PRO A 612 -6.33 -11.45 6.56
CA PRO A 612 -7.78 -11.51 6.63
C PRO A 612 -8.39 -12.49 7.61
N GLY A 613 -7.72 -13.62 7.87
CA GLY A 613 -8.23 -14.61 8.81
C GLY A 613 -7.94 -14.27 10.27
N ILE A 614 -7.20 -13.19 10.53
CA ILE A 614 -6.92 -12.69 11.88
C ILE A 614 -7.59 -11.32 12.01
N PRO A 615 -8.74 -11.22 12.71
CA PRO A 615 -9.40 -9.94 12.96
C PRO A 615 -8.50 -8.91 13.65
N THR A 616 -7.47 -9.40 14.34
CA THR A 616 -6.46 -8.60 15.05
C THR A 616 -5.25 -8.20 14.19
N SER A 617 -5.22 -8.58 12.91
CA SER A 617 -4.09 -8.24 12.05
C SER A 617 -4.20 -6.79 11.59
N TYR A 618 -3.17 -6.03 11.94
CA TYR A 618 -2.87 -4.62 11.69
C TYR A 618 -4.05 -3.63 11.60
N MET A 619 -4.16 -2.76 12.61
CA MET A 619 -5.22 -1.74 12.76
C MET A 619 -6.64 -2.34 12.79
N ASN A 620 -6.72 -3.63 13.14
CA ASN A 620 -7.84 -4.57 13.04
C ASN A 620 -8.69 -4.39 11.79
N ARG A 621 -7.95 -4.32 10.68
CA ARG A 621 -8.42 -4.24 9.30
C ARG A 621 -9.12 -2.92 8.99
N SER A 622 -8.44 -1.88 9.49
CA SER A 622 -8.56 -0.42 9.34
C SER A 622 -9.87 0.25 9.75
N LYS A 623 -10.68 -0.42 10.57
CA LYS A 623 -11.12 0.08 11.88
C LYS A 623 -11.99 -0.98 12.54
N TYR A 624 -13.08 -1.38 11.90
CA TYR A 624 -13.88 -2.56 12.29
C TYR A 624 -14.53 -3.24 11.07
N THR A 625 -14.45 -4.57 11.00
CA THR A 625 -15.20 -5.37 10.02
C THR A 625 -16.65 -5.55 10.45
N GLN A 626 -17.53 -5.93 9.52
CA GLN A 626 -18.94 -6.20 9.82
C GLN A 626 -19.10 -7.30 10.90
N ALA A 627 -18.28 -8.35 10.82
CA ALA A 627 -18.28 -9.43 11.80
C ALA A 627 -17.82 -8.94 13.19
N PHE A 628 -16.80 -8.08 13.24
CA PHE A 628 -16.33 -7.51 14.51
C PHE A 628 -17.39 -6.62 15.16
N ILE A 629 -18.04 -5.75 14.38
CA ILE A 629 -19.11 -4.87 14.88
C ILE A 629 -20.26 -5.72 15.45
N ALA A 630 -20.71 -6.73 14.70
CA ALA A 630 -21.80 -7.62 15.13
C ALA A 630 -21.47 -8.35 16.44
N ALA A 631 -20.22 -8.77 16.63
CA ALA A 631 -19.79 -9.48 17.83
C ALA A 631 -19.60 -8.55 19.06
N ASN A 632 -19.37 -7.25 18.85
CA ASN A 632 -18.91 -6.33 19.90
C ASN A 632 -19.78 -5.07 20.05
N LEU A 633 -21.05 -5.10 19.62
CA LEU A 633 -21.94 -3.94 19.60
C LEU A 633 -22.09 -3.24 20.97
N VAL A 634 -21.98 -3.98 22.08
CA VAL A 634 -22.02 -3.43 23.44
C VAL A 634 -20.82 -2.50 23.72
N SER A 635 -19.65 -2.81 23.15
CA SER A 635 -18.42 -2.03 23.29
C SER A 635 -18.29 -0.90 22.25
N LEU A 636 -19.19 -0.85 21.27
CA LEU A 636 -19.18 0.12 20.16
C LEU A 636 -20.43 1.01 20.21
N PRO A 637 -20.54 1.91 21.20
CA PRO A 637 -21.71 2.78 21.36
C PRO A 637 -21.97 3.68 20.15
N GLU A 638 -20.96 4.00 19.34
CA GLU A 638 -21.11 4.71 18.07
C GLU A 638 -21.99 3.98 17.04
N PHE A 639 -22.12 2.66 17.15
CA PHE A 639 -22.98 1.84 16.28
C PHE A 639 -24.27 1.36 16.99
N GLN A 640 -24.47 1.68 18.27
CA GLN A 640 -25.69 1.33 19.03
C GLN A 640 -26.90 2.14 18.54
N GLY A 641 -27.53 1.65 17.47
CA GLY A 641 -28.67 2.32 16.81
C GLY A 641 -28.56 2.36 15.30
N SER A 642 -27.42 1.96 14.73
CA SER A 642 -27.33 1.77 13.28
C SER A 642 -28.19 0.57 12.86
N PHE A 643 -29.00 0.78 11.82
CA PHE A 643 -29.80 -0.27 11.21
C PHE A 643 -29.03 -1.05 10.13
N ASN A 644 -27.81 -0.62 9.79
CA ASN A 644 -27.06 -1.17 8.68
C ASN A 644 -25.57 -1.39 9.01
N PRO A 645 -25.21 -2.53 9.60
CA PRO A 645 -23.81 -2.85 9.92
C PRO A 645 -22.92 -2.98 8.68
N HIS A 646 -23.51 -3.06 7.48
CA HIS A 646 -22.76 -3.03 6.22
C HIS A 646 -22.23 -1.63 5.90
N TYR A 647 -23.02 -0.59 6.22
CA TYR A 647 -22.62 0.81 6.09
C TYR A 647 -21.60 1.21 7.18
N ASP A 648 -21.70 0.62 8.37
CA ASP A 648 -20.78 0.89 9.48
C ASP A 648 -19.41 0.24 9.29
N ALA A 649 -19.32 -0.86 8.54
CA ALA A 649 -18.10 -1.63 8.38
C ALA A 649 -17.15 -1.01 7.36
N VAL A 650 -15.84 -1.03 7.67
CA VAL A 650 -14.79 -0.69 6.71
C VAL A 650 -14.62 -1.83 5.71
N ARG A 651 -14.51 -1.51 4.42
CA ARG A 651 -14.43 -2.48 3.32
C ARG A 651 -13.30 -2.13 2.35
N PRO A 652 -12.62 -3.12 1.75
CA PRO A 652 -11.67 -2.87 0.67
C PRO A 652 -12.38 -2.42 -0.61
N MET A 653 -11.68 -1.61 -1.40
CA MET A 653 -12.17 -1.00 -2.64
C MET A 653 -11.78 -1.84 -3.88
N ALA A 654 -11.94 -3.16 -3.81
CA ALA A 654 -11.42 -4.11 -4.79
C ALA A 654 -11.85 -3.80 -6.24
N SER A 655 -13.12 -3.43 -6.47
CA SER A 655 -13.63 -3.12 -7.81
C SER A 655 -12.93 -1.91 -8.45
N VAL A 656 -12.63 -0.89 -7.64
CA VAL A 656 -12.01 0.36 -8.12
C VAL A 656 -10.55 0.10 -8.54
N PHE A 657 -9.86 -0.82 -7.86
CA PHE A 657 -8.48 -1.21 -8.12
C PHE A 657 -8.33 -2.45 -9.02
N ALA A 658 -9.41 -2.94 -9.62
CA ALA A 658 -9.38 -4.17 -10.42
C ALA A 658 -8.38 -4.06 -11.60
N LEU A 659 -7.58 -5.11 -11.80
CA LEU A 659 -6.60 -5.20 -12.90
C LEU A 659 -6.97 -6.25 -13.97
N ALA A 660 -8.01 -7.02 -13.73
CA ALA A 660 -8.55 -8.01 -14.66
C ALA A 660 -10.06 -7.81 -14.82
N LYS A 661 -10.57 -8.08 -16.02
CA LYS A 661 -11.98 -7.94 -16.39
C LYS A 661 -12.85 -9.08 -15.89
#